data_AF-A0A512MA53-F1
#
_entry.id   AF-A0A512MA53-F1
#
_cell.length_a   1.000
_cell.length_b   1.000
_cell.length_c   1.000
_cell.angle_alpha   90.00
_cell.angle_beta   90.00
_cell.angle_gamma   90.00
#
_symmetry.space_group_name_H-M   'P 1'
#
loop_
_entity.id
_entity.type
_entity.pdbx_description
1 polymer ?
#
loop_
_entity_poly.entity_id
_entity_poly.type
_entity_poly.pdbx_seq_one_letter_code
_entity_poly.pdbx_strand_id
1 'polypeptide(L)'
;MRFPTLSRVLLAILSVTVAWSAETPPYVDLSQETERQVIVSQGTDKVYQGHPTTLLLPDGKTMFCVWTHGHGGGCGPMKRSDDGGKTWSEELPVPENWSTTRNCPALYRLTDPQGKTRLFVYAGQGPGGTRQPDNGTMQRSFSMDDGKTWSPMQSLNLECVMPFCTIMPVEGGKKLIGLSNIRRPGETKDKKSNVVTQSESTDGGMTWSPWRVLVDLGDLKPCEPEVVRSPNGKQLLCLIRENIRSEPAHFITSDDEGKTWSEVKALPQGLHGDRHKAVYTKDGRLVICFRDMGKNSPTRTHFVAWVGRYEDIISGKDAEYKVKLLHSHKGSDCGYPGVELLPDGTVVATTYIKYRPGPELNSVVSTRFTLAETDKAEKQAGKPVAQKVAGIVLDDSDAKYSGAWKVGEKLPALVGSSYRHDDRAKKSAASAVFTPAIPETGKYEVRLLYNHASNRASNATIIIRGADGEKKVTQNQREACLEEGIPRSLGVFAFAKGKKGTIEINNEGANGYVVVDGLQLLSEGEATGERNTRSSSGFPMKTSASAAPAVPVKIPPPMLLKSAAKAESVDGKSYDLVVIGGTPGGITCAVRAAREGLSVLLVNHTQHLGGFSTSGAGGWEAPYDGLRSPLYGEILKGAADYYSKTYGEGSPQHVVSMPSKTSRAHIDRPKIEPRIAELLFNEMVEKEKTLTVLLGHIITKAKREGSLIQSVTLKPMHGEKAVTVSGKIFADGMYEGDLMAAADLKTQIGREARSQYGEKHAGVIYTQERHKEPGQRGFPKAADEGTLNIRYNSHATADIVEGPQSGEADGSVMAYNYRLILTRDPANRITVQKPANYDPAIAKAAGGGGFVPNLPNQKVAWNGGRLIGPQNEYPGADWPKREEISKRYLEGMLMRLWWVQNDPEAPEKDRKQFANYGLAADEFPDNQHAPYEIYVREARRLVGRYVFKEQDNVVAPGISRTPIHVDSIAITDWPVDSVACLPRKAPGGSTDGILFLGEETRPAQVPYRSLLAKEVDNLLVPVALSASHIGWGAIRLEPVWMQAGESAGFAAALAIRGKTTPAALDPDALVRKLAASHVMVSFFNDLDVTSDDPRVAAAQYFGTKGFFASYDAKLDAPLSASVEAVWQRGLDELKNGKLDPIKLANAVLAAEVATSPETKQTKGGALVAMWKSLKAQ
;
A
#
# COMPACT_ATOMS: atom_id res chain seq x y z
N MET A 1 -21.56 20.39 -73.76
CA MET A 1 -21.98 21.56 -74.56
C MET A 1 -22.17 22.76 -73.65
N ARG A 2 -21.53 23.89 -74.02
CA ARG A 2 -21.84 25.32 -73.81
C ARG A 2 -22.65 25.82 -72.57
N PHE A 3 -22.03 26.78 -71.86
CA PHE A 3 -22.50 27.97 -71.11
C PHE A 3 -23.82 28.63 -71.61
N PRO A 4 -24.55 29.51 -70.85
CA PRO A 4 -23.99 30.71 -70.17
C PRO A 4 -24.73 31.42 -68.97
N THR A 5 -24.04 32.44 -68.41
CA THR A 5 -24.46 33.82 -67.93
C THR A 5 -25.41 34.05 -66.73
N LEU A 6 -24.98 34.77 -65.65
CA LEU A 6 -25.01 36.25 -65.38
C LEU A 6 -26.45 36.83 -65.23
N SER A 7 -26.81 37.82 -64.40
CA SER A 7 -26.28 38.55 -63.24
C SER A 7 -27.39 39.51 -62.77
N ARG A 8 -27.52 39.73 -61.45
CA ARG A 8 -27.93 40.96 -60.70
C ARG A 8 -28.98 41.96 -61.25
N VAL A 9 -29.91 42.37 -60.38
CA VAL A 9 -30.16 43.74 -59.79
C VAL A 9 -31.42 43.61 -58.88
N LEU A 10 -31.35 43.59 -57.53
CA LEU A 10 -31.19 44.66 -56.54
C LEU A 10 -32.26 45.78 -56.57
N LEU A 11 -33.23 45.70 -55.65
CA LEU A 11 -33.86 46.88 -55.05
C LEU A 11 -34.05 46.63 -53.54
N ALA A 12 -33.52 47.56 -52.75
CA ALA A 12 -33.44 47.51 -51.30
C ALA A 12 -34.74 48.01 -50.65
N ILE A 13 -35.20 47.27 -49.63
CA ILE A 13 -36.10 47.78 -48.58
C ILE A 13 -35.42 47.46 -47.24
N LEU A 14 -35.31 48.49 -46.39
CA LEU A 14 -34.73 48.42 -45.05
C LEU A 14 -35.37 47.28 -44.25
N SER A 15 -34.59 46.25 -43.94
CA SER A 15 -34.79 45.40 -42.77
C SER A 15 -33.66 45.69 -41.80
N VAL A 16 -34.02 46.19 -40.63
CA VAL A 16 -33.14 46.30 -39.47
C VAL A 16 -32.70 44.88 -39.13
N THR A 17 -31.52 44.49 -39.60
CA THR A 17 -30.83 43.30 -39.08
C THR A 17 -30.29 43.67 -37.71
N VAL A 18 -31.09 43.42 -36.68
CA VAL A 18 -30.54 43.22 -35.34
C VAL A 18 -29.69 41.96 -35.43
N ALA A 19 -28.38 42.15 -35.64
CA ALA A 19 -27.41 41.10 -35.42
C ALA A 19 -27.47 40.77 -33.92
N TRP A 20 -28.19 39.71 -33.55
CA TRP A 20 -28.06 39.10 -32.24
C TRP A 20 -26.63 38.57 -32.15
N SER A 21 -25.75 39.36 -31.55
CA SER A 21 -24.55 38.84 -30.91
C SER A 21 -25.03 37.82 -29.88
N ALA A 22 -24.87 36.52 -30.18
CA ALA A 22 -25.25 35.46 -29.26
C ALA A 22 -24.32 35.52 -28.04
N GLU A 23 -24.75 36.28 -27.03
CA GLU A 23 -24.13 36.26 -25.72
C GLU A 23 -24.23 34.83 -25.17
N THR A 24 -23.10 34.32 -24.67
CA THR A 24 -23.09 33.02 -24.01
C THR A 24 -23.98 33.11 -22.77
N PRO A 25 -24.87 32.13 -22.50
CA PRO A 25 -25.74 32.23 -21.34
C PRO A 25 -24.90 32.37 -20.06
N PRO A 26 -25.35 33.16 -19.08
CA PRO A 26 -24.66 33.33 -17.80
C PRO A 26 -24.47 31.96 -17.15
N TYR A 27 -23.43 31.82 -16.31
CA TYR A 27 -23.18 30.56 -15.62
C TYR A 27 -22.83 30.74 -14.14
N VAL A 28 -23.27 29.76 -13.36
CA VAL A 28 -22.94 29.57 -11.95
C VAL A 28 -21.90 28.45 -11.85
N ASP A 29 -20.83 28.64 -11.07
CA ASP A 29 -19.83 27.59 -10.83
C ASP A 29 -19.98 26.98 -9.43
N LEU A 30 -20.58 25.80 -9.35
CA LEU A 30 -20.68 25.02 -8.11
C LEU A 30 -19.55 23.97 -8.00
N SER A 31 -18.64 23.90 -8.97
CA SER A 31 -17.68 22.78 -9.05
C SER A 31 -16.66 22.73 -7.93
N GLN A 32 -16.52 23.83 -7.17
CA GLN A 32 -15.65 23.94 -6.01
C GLN A 32 -16.38 23.69 -4.68
N GLU A 33 -17.72 23.60 -4.69
CA GLU A 33 -18.56 23.34 -3.51
C GLU A 33 -18.59 21.84 -3.21
N THR A 34 -17.49 21.33 -2.65
CA THR A 34 -17.28 19.89 -2.41
C THR A 34 -18.33 19.27 -1.47
N GLU A 35 -18.96 20.05 -0.62
CA GLU A 35 -20.04 19.63 0.28
C GLU A 35 -21.32 19.19 -0.46
N ARG A 36 -21.48 19.58 -1.73
CA ARG A 36 -22.58 19.14 -2.60
C ARG A 36 -22.29 17.85 -3.35
N GLN A 37 -21.03 17.39 -3.29
CA GLN A 37 -20.52 16.27 -4.07
C GLN A 37 -20.58 14.99 -3.25
N VAL A 38 -21.26 13.98 -3.76
CA VAL A 38 -21.35 12.65 -3.16
C VAL A 38 -20.64 11.66 -4.07
N ILE A 39 -19.61 11.01 -3.56
CA ILE A 39 -18.85 10.02 -4.32
C ILE A 39 -19.57 8.68 -4.22
N VAL A 40 -20.18 8.23 -5.31
CA VAL A 40 -20.86 6.91 -5.39
C VAL A 40 -19.83 5.79 -5.43
N SER A 41 -18.81 5.97 -6.27
CA SER A 41 -17.67 5.07 -6.37
C SER A 41 -16.42 5.83 -6.80
N GLN A 42 -15.38 5.74 -5.97
CA GLN A 42 -14.12 6.42 -6.18
C GLN A 42 -13.28 5.65 -7.22
N GLY A 43 -12.81 6.35 -8.24
CA GLY A 43 -11.76 5.84 -9.12
C GLY A 43 -10.46 5.67 -8.35
N THR A 44 -9.68 4.65 -8.67
CA THR A 44 -8.34 4.42 -8.14
C THR A 44 -7.31 4.62 -9.26
N ASP A 45 -6.03 4.55 -8.96
CA ASP A 45 -4.97 4.63 -9.98
C ASP A 45 -5.04 3.52 -11.05
N LYS A 46 -5.77 2.43 -10.76
CA LYS A 46 -5.99 1.28 -11.64
C LYS A 46 -7.43 1.12 -12.10
N VAL A 47 -8.39 1.48 -11.24
CA VAL A 47 -9.82 1.26 -11.51
C VAL A 47 -10.47 2.57 -11.96
N TYR A 48 -10.85 2.58 -13.23
CA TYR A 48 -11.65 3.63 -13.82
C TYR A 48 -13.13 3.31 -13.59
N GLN A 49 -13.88 4.22 -12.99
CA GLN A 49 -15.34 4.16 -12.89
C GLN A 49 -15.96 4.99 -14.01
N GLY A 50 -16.80 4.37 -14.83
CA GLY A 50 -17.30 4.95 -16.07
C GLY A 50 -18.79 4.78 -16.29
N HIS A 51 -19.38 5.70 -17.05
CA HIS A 51 -20.69 5.55 -17.70
C HIS A 51 -21.83 5.13 -16.74
N PRO A 52 -22.06 5.88 -15.64
CA PRO A 52 -23.11 5.56 -14.70
C PRO A 52 -24.50 5.88 -15.28
N THR A 53 -25.51 5.15 -14.81
CA THR A 53 -26.91 5.57 -14.86
C THR A 53 -27.56 5.41 -13.50
N THR A 54 -28.55 6.24 -13.22
CA THR A 54 -29.28 6.24 -11.96
C THR A 54 -30.76 5.99 -12.18
N LEU A 55 -31.46 5.63 -11.11
CA LEU A 55 -32.91 5.53 -11.07
C LEU A 55 -33.40 5.85 -9.66
N LEU A 56 -34.32 6.81 -9.53
CA LEU A 56 -35.09 7.05 -8.31
C LEU A 56 -36.38 6.20 -8.30
N LEU A 57 -36.64 5.51 -7.19
CA LEU A 57 -37.88 4.76 -6.99
C LEU A 57 -39.05 5.67 -6.55
N PRO A 58 -40.30 5.22 -6.70
CA PRO A 58 -41.48 6.01 -6.35
C PRO A 58 -41.60 6.45 -4.89
N ASP A 59 -40.84 5.85 -3.97
CA ASP A 59 -40.78 6.27 -2.57
C ASP A 59 -40.06 7.62 -2.38
N GLY A 60 -39.46 8.17 -3.44
CA GLY A 60 -38.83 9.48 -3.47
C GLY A 60 -37.49 9.56 -2.74
N LYS A 61 -36.92 8.42 -2.32
CA LYS A 61 -35.65 8.38 -1.58
C LYS A 61 -34.76 7.19 -1.96
N THR A 62 -35.32 6.07 -2.38
CA THR A 62 -34.52 4.92 -2.79
C THR A 62 -33.97 5.16 -4.19
N MET A 63 -32.66 5.11 -4.33
CA MET A 63 -31.95 5.27 -5.60
C MET A 63 -31.05 4.09 -5.89
N PHE A 64 -30.92 3.76 -7.17
CA PHE A 64 -29.89 2.84 -7.66
C PHE A 64 -28.93 3.59 -8.59
N CYS A 65 -27.66 3.17 -8.58
CA CYS A 65 -26.65 3.60 -9.53
C CYS A 65 -25.91 2.38 -10.05
N VAL A 66 -25.85 2.21 -11.37
CA VAL A 66 -25.10 1.14 -12.04
C VAL A 66 -24.12 1.75 -13.03
N TRP A 67 -22.91 1.19 -13.14
CA TRP A 67 -21.86 1.78 -13.98
C TRP A 67 -20.92 0.70 -14.56
N THR A 68 -19.85 1.12 -15.26
CA THR A 68 -18.82 0.23 -15.81
C THR A 68 -17.46 0.42 -15.14
N HIS A 69 -16.70 -0.66 -15.01
CA HIS A 69 -15.24 -0.59 -14.87
C HIS A 69 -14.60 -0.32 -16.24
N GLY A 70 -13.87 0.80 -16.38
CA GLY A 70 -13.31 1.29 -17.66
C GLY A 70 -14.26 2.21 -18.43
N HIS A 71 -13.73 2.91 -19.44
CA HIS A 71 -14.54 3.76 -20.34
C HIS A 71 -15.36 2.87 -21.28
N GLY A 72 -16.60 2.54 -20.88
CA GLY A 72 -17.45 1.58 -21.59
C GLY A 72 -17.00 0.12 -21.45
N GLY A 73 -16.30 -0.20 -20.34
CA GLY A 73 -15.80 -1.56 -20.07
C GLY A 73 -16.84 -2.47 -19.44
N GLY A 74 -16.42 -3.36 -18.53
CA GLY A 74 -17.28 -4.36 -17.90
C GLY A 74 -18.40 -3.73 -17.09
N CYS A 75 -19.65 -4.12 -17.36
CA CYS A 75 -20.83 -3.63 -16.67
C CYS A 75 -20.97 -4.27 -15.29
N GLY A 76 -21.70 -3.59 -14.41
CA GLY A 76 -22.38 -4.28 -13.33
C GLY A 76 -21.97 -4.01 -11.89
N PRO A 77 -20.95 -3.20 -11.58
CA PRO A 77 -20.94 -2.53 -10.29
C PRO A 77 -22.25 -1.74 -10.13
N MET A 78 -22.99 -2.03 -9.05
CA MET A 78 -24.26 -1.40 -8.74
C MET A 78 -24.30 -1.08 -7.24
N LYS A 79 -24.83 0.09 -6.89
CA LYS A 79 -25.07 0.49 -5.50
C LYS A 79 -26.48 1.00 -5.33
N ARG A 80 -26.96 0.92 -4.09
CA ARG A 80 -28.25 1.47 -3.65
C ARG A 80 -28.03 2.57 -2.63
N SER A 81 -28.92 3.55 -2.64
CA SER A 81 -29.06 4.58 -1.62
C SER A 81 -30.50 4.57 -1.13
N ASP A 82 -30.71 4.76 0.18
CA ASP A 82 -32.04 4.83 0.80
C ASP A 82 -32.38 6.26 1.31
N ASP A 83 -31.52 7.24 1.04
CA ASP A 83 -31.60 8.62 1.55
C ASP A 83 -31.53 9.68 0.43
N GLY A 84 -31.93 9.29 -0.78
CA GLY A 84 -31.97 10.12 -1.96
C GLY A 84 -30.59 10.42 -2.53
N GLY A 85 -29.60 9.54 -2.34
CA GLY A 85 -28.25 9.64 -2.88
C GLY A 85 -27.29 10.46 -2.02
N LYS A 86 -27.52 10.57 -0.70
CA LYS A 86 -26.58 11.23 0.24
C LYS A 86 -25.54 10.23 0.73
N THR A 87 -25.95 8.99 0.94
CA THR A 87 -25.07 7.85 1.22
C THR A 87 -25.39 6.70 0.26
N TRP A 88 -24.40 5.85 0.01
CA TRP A 88 -24.52 4.71 -0.89
C TRP A 88 -23.99 3.45 -0.20
N SER A 89 -24.65 2.32 -0.47
CA SER A 89 -24.26 1.00 0.04
C SER A 89 -22.88 0.57 -0.47
N GLU A 90 -22.39 -0.56 0.06
CA GLU A 90 -21.42 -1.38 -0.67
C GLU A 90 -22.02 -1.88 -1.99
N GLU A 91 -21.17 -2.41 -2.89
CA GLU A 91 -21.63 -2.96 -4.16
C GLU A 91 -22.64 -4.09 -3.93
N LEU A 92 -23.78 -4.01 -4.62
CA LEU A 92 -24.81 -5.01 -4.55
C LEU A 92 -24.39 -6.27 -5.32
N PRO A 93 -24.76 -7.47 -4.83
CA PRO A 93 -24.53 -8.69 -5.59
C PRO A 93 -25.33 -8.67 -6.89
N VAL A 94 -24.64 -8.91 -8.00
CA VAL A 94 -25.23 -9.07 -9.33
C VAL A 94 -24.73 -10.38 -9.95
N PRO A 95 -25.48 -10.99 -10.88
CA PRO A 95 -25.04 -12.19 -11.57
C PRO A 95 -23.67 -12.03 -12.24
N GLU A 96 -22.84 -13.07 -12.17
CA GLU A 96 -21.44 -13.06 -12.61
C GLU A 96 -21.25 -12.58 -14.07
N ASN A 97 -22.19 -12.94 -14.96
CA ASN A 97 -22.14 -12.58 -16.38
C ASN A 97 -22.40 -11.09 -16.69
N TRP A 98 -22.72 -10.28 -15.68
CA TRP A 98 -22.77 -8.82 -15.82
C TRP A 98 -21.37 -8.26 -16.13
N SER A 99 -20.33 -8.77 -15.45
CA SER A 99 -18.95 -8.29 -15.57
C SER A 99 -18.33 -8.52 -16.96
N THR A 100 -18.83 -9.53 -17.69
CA THR A 100 -18.38 -9.87 -19.04
C THR A 100 -19.16 -9.14 -20.13
N THR A 101 -20.33 -8.60 -19.78
CA THR A 101 -21.14 -7.69 -20.60
C THR A 101 -20.50 -6.29 -20.58
N ARG A 102 -20.57 -5.55 -21.68
CA ARG A 102 -19.88 -4.25 -21.79
C ARG A 102 -20.78 -3.15 -22.32
N ASN A 103 -20.21 -1.94 -22.29
CA ASN A 103 -20.70 -0.74 -22.95
C ASN A 103 -22.02 -0.19 -22.35
N CYS A 104 -21.85 0.68 -21.33
CA CYS A 104 -22.83 1.60 -20.76
C CYS A 104 -24.11 0.95 -20.19
N PRO A 105 -24.17 0.46 -18.95
CA PRO A 105 -25.41 -0.05 -18.38
C PRO A 105 -26.43 1.08 -18.25
N ALA A 106 -27.66 0.85 -18.74
CA ALA A 106 -28.77 1.79 -18.70
C ALA A 106 -29.92 1.22 -17.87
N LEU A 107 -30.19 1.87 -16.73
CA LEU A 107 -31.17 1.45 -15.74
C LEU A 107 -32.54 2.12 -15.99
N TYR A 108 -33.61 1.33 -15.98
CA TYR A 108 -34.98 1.81 -16.15
C TYR A 108 -35.94 1.10 -15.21
N ARG A 109 -37.02 1.80 -14.81
CA ARG A 109 -38.21 1.21 -14.20
C ARG A 109 -39.34 1.26 -15.21
N LEU A 110 -39.82 0.11 -15.64
CA LEU A 110 -40.83 0.01 -16.70
C LEU A 110 -42.04 -0.78 -16.20
N THR A 111 -43.22 -0.31 -16.58
CA THR A 111 -44.52 -0.92 -16.24
C THR A 111 -45.17 -1.40 -17.54
N ASP A 112 -45.59 -2.67 -17.56
CA ASP A 112 -46.33 -3.22 -18.70
C ASP A 112 -47.80 -2.77 -18.69
N PRO A 113 -48.55 -2.95 -19.80
CA PRO A 113 -49.96 -2.56 -19.87
C PRO A 113 -50.85 -3.29 -18.85
N GLN A 114 -50.38 -4.37 -18.24
CA GLN A 114 -51.06 -5.12 -17.18
C GLN A 114 -50.74 -4.57 -15.77
N GLY A 115 -49.97 -3.48 -15.68
CA GLY A 115 -49.62 -2.81 -14.42
C GLY A 115 -48.42 -3.43 -13.69
N LYS A 116 -47.78 -4.46 -14.26
CA LYS A 116 -46.65 -5.13 -13.62
C LYS A 116 -45.36 -4.38 -13.91
N THR A 117 -44.69 -4.01 -12.83
CA THR A 117 -43.48 -3.18 -12.88
C THR A 117 -42.22 -4.00 -12.65
N ARG A 118 -41.15 -3.64 -13.34
CA ARG A 118 -39.83 -4.28 -13.27
C ARG A 118 -38.73 -3.23 -13.33
N LEU A 119 -37.58 -3.54 -12.74
CA LEU A 119 -36.35 -2.81 -12.99
C LEU A 119 -35.57 -3.51 -14.09
N PHE A 120 -34.99 -2.77 -15.02
CA PHE A 120 -34.24 -3.29 -16.14
C PHE A 120 -32.86 -2.63 -16.21
N VAL A 121 -31.82 -3.42 -16.44
CA VAL A 121 -30.51 -2.92 -16.89
C VAL A 121 -30.28 -3.42 -18.31
N TYR A 122 -30.15 -2.49 -19.26
CA TYR A 122 -29.72 -2.79 -20.62
C TYR A 122 -28.25 -2.45 -20.82
N ALA A 123 -27.51 -3.23 -21.61
CA ALA A 123 -26.10 -2.98 -21.91
C ALA A 123 -25.79 -3.27 -23.38
N GLY A 124 -24.78 -2.60 -23.96
CA GLY A 124 -24.60 -2.57 -25.41
C GLY A 124 -24.00 -3.83 -26.04
N GLN A 125 -23.26 -4.65 -25.27
CA GLN A 125 -22.50 -5.78 -25.83
C GLN A 125 -22.50 -7.00 -24.89
N GLY A 126 -22.66 -8.19 -25.46
CA GLY A 126 -22.67 -9.47 -24.73
C GLY A 126 -21.33 -9.90 -24.10
N PRO A 127 -21.35 -11.01 -23.33
CA PRO A 127 -20.16 -11.61 -22.72
C PRO A 127 -19.01 -11.81 -23.71
N GLY A 128 -17.83 -11.23 -23.42
CA GLY A 128 -16.62 -11.41 -24.22
C GLY A 128 -16.39 -10.39 -25.34
N GLY A 129 -17.23 -9.35 -25.45
CA GLY A 129 -17.06 -8.29 -26.45
C GLY A 129 -15.74 -7.50 -26.32
N THR A 130 -15.14 -7.13 -27.45
CA THR A 130 -13.95 -6.26 -27.50
C THR A 130 -14.31 -4.83 -27.91
N ARG A 131 -13.40 -3.86 -27.69
CA ARG A 131 -13.59 -2.43 -28.02
C ARG A 131 -13.54 -2.14 -29.55
N GLN A 132 -13.29 -3.16 -30.38
CA GLN A 132 -13.20 -3.10 -31.86
C GLN A 132 -14.52 -3.64 -32.47
N PRO A 133 -14.87 -3.30 -33.73
CA PRO A 133 -16.26 -3.07 -34.17
C PRO A 133 -16.97 -4.37 -34.56
N ASP A 134 -17.20 -5.25 -33.60
CA ASP A 134 -18.16 -6.32 -33.77
C ASP A 134 -19.48 -5.85 -33.17
N ASN A 135 -20.52 -5.77 -33.99
CA ASN A 135 -21.87 -5.36 -33.58
C ASN A 135 -22.35 -6.27 -32.44
N GLY A 136 -22.19 -5.80 -31.21
CA GLY A 136 -22.76 -6.47 -30.06
C GLY A 136 -24.28 -6.36 -30.09
N THR A 137 -24.95 -7.45 -29.73
CA THR A 137 -26.38 -7.38 -29.46
C THR A 137 -26.60 -6.77 -28.08
N MET A 138 -27.62 -5.93 -27.97
CA MET A 138 -28.03 -5.35 -26.70
C MET A 138 -28.41 -6.47 -25.73
N GLN A 139 -27.84 -6.40 -24.54
CA GLN A 139 -28.12 -7.30 -23.43
C GLN A 139 -29.12 -6.67 -22.48
N ARG A 140 -29.83 -7.52 -21.73
CA ARG A 140 -30.79 -7.12 -20.71
C ARG A 140 -30.70 -8.03 -19.50
N SER A 141 -30.73 -7.42 -18.32
CA SER A 141 -31.11 -8.05 -17.06
C SER A 141 -32.33 -7.34 -16.48
N PHE A 142 -33.12 -8.05 -15.66
CA PHE A 142 -34.26 -7.48 -14.97
C PHE A 142 -34.38 -7.97 -13.53
N SER A 143 -35.05 -7.16 -12.71
CA SER A 143 -35.45 -7.48 -11.34
C SER A 143 -36.97 -7.39 -11.22
N MET A 144 -37.54 -8.32 -10.45
CA MET A 144 -38.97 -8.46 -10.19
C MET A 144 -39.35 -8.07 -8.75
N ASP A 145 -38.37 -7.70 -7.94
CA ASP A 145 -38.48 -7.52 -6.49
C ASP A 145 -37.82 -6.21 -6.02
N ASP A 146 -37.96 -5.17 -6.84
CA ASP A 146 -37.41 -3.82 -6.63
C ASP A 146 -35.89 -3.79 -6.38
N GLY A 147 -35.16 -4.61 -7.16
CA GLY A 147 -33.70 -4.60 -7.21
C GLY A 147 -33.02 -5.45 -6.14
N LYS A 148 -33.76 -6.29 -5.40
CA LYS A 148 -33.17 -7.24 -4.44
C LYS A 148 -32.45 -8.39 -5.13
N THR A 149 -33.04 -8.90 -6.22
CA THR A 149 -32.43 -9.94 -7.07
C THR A 149 -32.51 -9.55 -8.54
N TRP A 150 -31.53 -10.00 -9.31
CA TRP A 150 -31.38 -9.68 -10.74
C TRP A 150 -31.19 -10.94 -11.57
N SER A 151 -31.80 -10.97 -12.76
CA SER A 151 -31.54 -12.03 -13.73
C SER A 151 -30.13 -11.93 -14.33
N PRO A 152 -29.54 -13.01 -14.85
CA PRO A 152 -28.36 -12.90 -15.72
C PRO A 152 -28.63 -12.01 -16.94
N MET A 153 -27.56 -11.44 -17.51
CA MET A 153 -27.64 -10.71 -18.78
C MET A 153 -28.02 -11.66 -19.93
N GLN A 154 -29.00 -11.25 -20.74
CA GLN A 154 -29.50 -12.01 -21.90
C GLN A 154 -29.61 -11.11 -23.14
N SER A 155 -29.26 -11.64 -24.30
CA SER A 155 -29.33 -10.93 -25.59
C SER A 155 -30.79 -10.64 -25.99
N LEU A 156 -31.04 -9.42 -26.46
CA LEU A 156 -32.28 -9.02 -27.16
C LEU A 156 -32.19 -9.20 -28.68
N ASN A 157 -31.03 -9.61 -29.20
CA ASN A 157 -30.75 -9.71 -30.64
C ASN A 157 -30.98 -8.39 -31.41
N LEU A 158 -30.85 -7.26 -30.72
CA LEU A 158 -30.83 -5.93 -31.31
C LEU A 158 -29.40 -5.42 -31.37
N GLU A 159 -28.83 -5.32 -32.56
CA GLU A 159 -27.49 -4.74 -32.74
C GLU A 159 -27.48 -3.28 -32.29
N CYS A 160 -26.48 -2.86 -31.52
CA CYS A 160 -26.42 -1.47 -31.10
C CYS A 160 -25.00 -0.96 -30.88
N VAL A 161 -24.82 0.35 -31.04
CA VAL A 161 -23.58 1.03 -30.59
C VAL A 161 -23.73 1.49 -29.15
N MET A 162 -24.94 1.88 -28.76
CA MET A 162 -25.32 2.21 -27.39
C MET A 162 -26.54 1.39 -27.02
N PRO A 163 -26.68 0.92 -25.76
CA PRO A 163 -27.96 0.42 -25.29
C PRO A 163 -29.00 1.56 -25.28
N PHE A 164 -30.25 1.25 -24.95
CA PHE A 164 -31.31 2.26 -24.93
C PHE A 164 -30.89 3.53 -24.19
N CYS A 165 -30.90 4.63 -24.93
CA CYS A 165 -30.51 5.95 -24.48
C CYS A 165 -31.68 6.62 -23.77
N THR A 166 -32.90 6.42 -24.28
CA THR A 166 -34.16 6.73 -23.60
C THR A 166 -35.16 5.63 -23.89
N ILE A 167 -36.01 5.32 -22.91
CA ILE A 167 -37.24 4.55 -23.11
C ILE A 167 -38.39 5.44 -22.66
N MET A 168 -39.36 5.67 -23.56
CA MET A 168 -40.50 6.54 -23.32
C MET A 168 -41.80 5.76 -23.42
N PRO A 169 -42.68 5.79 -22.40
CA PRO A 169 -44.05 5.32 -22.56
C PRO A 169 -44.82 6.24 -23.51
N VAL A 170 -45.53 5.61 -24.45
CA VAL A 170 -46.37 6.27 -25.45
C VAL A 170 -47.75 5.65 -25.47
N GLU A 171 -48.69 6.32 -26.13
CA GLU A 171 -50.09 5.87 -26.23
C GLU A 171 -50.71 5.58 -24.85
N GLY A 172 -50.39 6.43 -23.85
CA GLY A 172 -50.85 6.27 -22.47
C GLY A 172 -50.22 5.10 -21.71
N GLY A 173 -49.02 4.64 -22.12
CA GLY A 173 -48.31 3.54 -21.47
C GLY A 173 -48.64 2.16 -22.03
N LYS A 174 -49.48 2.08 -23.07
CA LYS A 174 -49.77 0.81 -23.78
C LYS A 174 -48.57 0.27 -24.56
N LYS A 175 -47.64 1.15 -24.92
CA LYS A 175 -46.44 0.84 -25.69
C LYS A 175 -45.27 1.64 -25.12
N LEU A 176 -44.07 1.07 -25.23
CA LEU A 176 -42.81 1.76 -25.00
C LEU A 176 -42.10 1.97 -26.33
N ILE A 177 -41.52 3.16 -26.54
CA ILE A 177 -40.52 3.38 -27.59
C ILE A 177 -39.15 3.49 -26.94
N GLY A 178 -38.19 2.73 -27.45
CA GLY A 178 -36.80 2.73 -27.03
C GLY A 178 -35.94 3.34 -28.13
N LEU A 179 -35.23 4.42 -27.82
CA LEU A 179 -34.37 5.10 -28.76
C LEU A 179 -32.91 4.82 -28.47
N SER A 180 -32.13 4.64 -29.52
CA SER A 180 -30.68 4.50 -29.44
C SER A 180 -30.01 4.94 -30.74
N ASN A 181 -28.74 4.61 -30.91
CA ASN A 181 -28.03 4.71 -32.17
C ASN A 181 -27.35 3.39 -32.53
N ILE A 182 -27.39 3.06 -33.81
CA ILE A 182 -26.73 1.90 -34.41
C ILE A 182 -25.74 2.37 -35.46
N ARG A 183 -24.97 1.42 -36.01
CA ARG A 183 -24.28 1.66 -37.28
C ARG A 183 -25.30 1.64 -38.40
N ARG A 184 -25.12 2.50 -39.40
CA ARG A 184 -25.93 2.53 -40.61
C ARG A 184 -26.03 1.09 -41.16
N PRO A 185 -27.24 0.57 -41.44
CA PRO A 185 -27.39 -0.80 -41.93
C PRO A 185 -26.49 -1.07 -43.14
N GLY A 186 -25.71 -2.15 -43.08
CA GLY A 186 -24.74 -2.52 -44.12
C GLY A 186 -23.31 -2.00 -43.92
N GLU A 187 -23.07 -1.08 -42.99
CA GLU A 187 -21.74 -0.55 -42.69
C GLU A 187 -21.19 -1.09 -41.36
N THR A 188 -20.01 -1.74 -41.39
CA THR A 188 -19.44 -2.41 -40.21
C THR A 188 -18.12 -1.82 -39.70
N LYS A 189 -17.50 -0.86 -40.41
CA LYS A 189 -16.13 -0.39 -40.09
C LYS A 189 -15.90 1.12 -40.04
N ASP A 190 -16.82 1.96 -40.50
CA ASP A 190 -16.57 3.41 -40.58
C ASP A 190 -16.70 4.13 -39.22
N LYS A 191 -15.80 5.09 -38.96
CA LYS A 191 -15.84 5.99 -37.81
C LYS A 191 -16.99 7.01 -37.89
N LYS A 192 -17.62 7.21 -39.05
CA LYS A 192 -18.67 8.24 -39.30
C LYS A 192 -20.12 7.73 -39.45
N SER A 193 -20.40 6.45 -39.25
CA SER A 193 -21.66 5.83 -39.73
C SER A 193 -22.82 5.67 -38.73
N ASN A 194 -22.98 6.53 -37.71
CA ASN A 194 -24.07 6.30 -36.76
C ASN A 194 -25.40 6.86 -37.27
N VAL A 195 -26.48 6.12 -37.06
CA VAL A 195 -27.86 6.57 -37.28
C VAL A 195 -28.65 6.43 -35.99
N VAL A 196 -29.59 7.35 -35.74
CA VAL A 196 -30.50 7.26 -34.59
C VAL A 196 -31.69 6.40 -34.96
N THR A 197 -32.05 5.48 -34.07
CA THR A 197 -33.09 4.46 -34.29
C THR A 197 -34.09 4.39 -33.15
N GLN A 198 -35.26 3.85 -33.47
CA GLN A 198 -36.33 3.53 -32.54
C GLN A 198 -36.70 2.05 -32.65
N SER A 199 -37.03 1.45 -31.52
CA SER A 199 -37.65 0.13 -31.40
C SER A 199 -38.87 0.24 -30.48
N GLU A 200 -39.84 -0.66 -30.65
CA GLU A 200 -41.11 -0.65 -29.90
C GLU A 200 -41.26 -1.90 -29.05
N SER A 201 -41.84 -1.75 -27.85
CA SER A 201 -42.19 -2.84 -26.95
C SER A 201 -43.64 -2.70 -26.48
N THR A 202 -44.37 -3.80 -26.45
CA THR A 202 -45.77 -3.88 -25.98
C THR A 202 -45.94 -4.73 -24.72
N ASP A 203 -44.84 -5.27 -24.18
CA ASP A 203 -44.81 -6.18 -23.03
C ASP A 203 -43.99 -5.62 -21.84
N GLY A 204 -43.88 -4.29 -21.79
CA GLY A 204 -43.18 -3.56 -20.72
C GLY A 204 -41.65 -3.68 -20.78
N GLY A 205 -41.07 -3.86 -21.97
CA GLY A 205 -39.63 -3.87 -22.21
C GLY A 205 -38.99 -5.26 -22.21
N MET A 206 -39.81 -6.33 -22.21
CA MET A 206 -39.36 -7.72 -22.28
C MET A 206 -39.00 -8.15 -23.71
N THR A 207 -39.67 -7.62 -24.72
CA THR A 207 -39.30 -7.83 -26.12
C THR A 207 -39.41 -6.51 -26.88
N TRP A 208 -38.66 -6.43 -27.97
CA TRP A 208 -38.46 -5.19 -28.72
C TRP A 208 -38.49 -5.50 -30.22
N SER A 209 -39.16 -4.66 -31.01
CA SER A 209 -39.19 -4.78 -32.47
C SER A 209 -37.80 -4.53 -33.08
N PRO A 210 -37.55 -4.94 -34.34
CA PRO A 210 -36.38 -4.49 -35.08
C PRO A 210 -36.27 -2.95 -35.12
N TRP A 211 -35.05 -2.45 -35.33
CA TRP A 211 -34.79 -1.02 -35.42
C TRP A 211 -35.45 -0.37 -36.63
N ARG A 212 -36.08 0.78 -36.39
CA ARG A 212 -36.49 1.76 -37.39
C ARG A 212 -35.54 2.94 -37.35
N VAL A 213 -34.91 3.28 -38.47
CA VAL A 213 -34.06 4.47 -38.58
C VAL A 213 -34.92 5.74 -38.54
N LEU A 214 -34.55 6.68 -37.67
CA LEU A 214 -35.20 7.98 -37.52
C LEU A 214 -34.39 9.10 -38.17
N VAL A 215 -33.08 9.12 -37.91
CA VAL A 215 -32.17 10.18 -38.37
C VAL A 215 -30.90 9.56 -38.93
N ASP A 216 -30.61 9.89 -40.18
CA ASP A 216 -29.34 9.66 -40.86
C ASP A 216 -28.86 10.99 -41.44
N LEU A 217 -27.66 11.42 -41.03
CA LEU A 217 -27.08 12.72 -41.41
C LEU A 217 -25.84 12.55 -42.31
N GLY A 218 -25.70 11.41 -43.00
CA GLY A 218 -24.63 11.17 -43.95
C GLY A 218 -23.25 11.13 -43.29
N ASP A 219 -22.45 12.18 -43.48
CA ASP A 219 -21.07 12.30 -42.97
C ASP A 219 -20.98 12.72 -41.49
N LEU A 220 -22.10 13.13 -40.89
CA LEU A 220 -22.18 13.44 -39.46
C LEU A 220 -22.47 12.18 -38.64
N LYS A 221 -22.28 12.25 -37.32
CA LYS A 221 -22.42 11.09 -36.44
C LYS A 221 -23.46 11.32 -35.34
N PRO A 222 -24.77 11.34 -35.67
CA PRO A 222 -25.83 11.48 -34.68
C PRO A 222 -25.84 10.28 -33.71
N CYS A 223 -25.86 10.56 -32.41
CA CYS A 223 -25.72 9.56 -31.36
C CYS A 223 -26.57 9.90 -30.13
N GLU A 224 -26.78 8.89 -29.29
CA GLU A 224 -27.17 9.05 -27.88
C GLU A 224 -28.42 9.93 -27.66
N PRO A 225 -29.56 9.59 -28.29
CA PRO A 225 -30.78 10.40 -28.20
C PRO A 225 -31.34 10.50 -26.78
N GLU A 226 -31.84 11.67 -26.39
CA GLU A 226 -32.60 11.91 -25.17
C GLU A 226 -34.00 12.44 -25.48
N VAL A 227 -35.05 11.74 -25.04
CA VAL A 227 -36.43 12.16 -25.29
C VAL A 227 -37.08 12.77 -24.05
N VAL A 228 -37.66 13.96 -24.21
CA VAL A 228 -38.52 14.61 -23.22
C VAL A 228 -39.91 14.86 -23.78
N ARG A 229 -40.93 14.73 -22.95
CA ARG A 229 -42.30 15.10 -23.31
C ARG A 229 -42.53 16.58 -22.99
N SER A 230 -43.21 17.30 -23.87
CA SER A 230 -43.63 18.69 -23.65
C SER A 230 -44.48 18.83 -22.38
N PRO A 231 -44.50 20.01 -21.72
CA PRO A 231 -45.28 20.22 -20.49
C PRO A 231 -46.79 19.93 -20.65
N ASN A 232 -47.34 20.14 -21.85
CA ASN A 232 -48.75 19.85 -22.16
C ASN A 232 -49.01 18.37 -22.53
N GLY A 233 -47.98 17.54 -22.60
CA GLY A 233 -48.06 16.11 -22.90
C GLY A 233 -48.15 15.74 -24.38
N LYS A 234 -48.35 16.70 -25.30
CA LYS A 234 -48.77 16.44 -26.69
C LYS A 234 -47.63 16.17 -27.67
N GLN A 235 -46.47 16.75 -27.43
CA GLN A 235 -45.29 16.62 -28.28
C GLN A 235 -44.14 15.94 -27.54
N LEU A 236 -43.36 15.12 -28.24
CA LEU A 236 -42.07 14.60 -27.83
C LEU A 236 -40.95 15.40 -28.49
N LEU A 237 -39.89 15.70 -27.74
CA LEU A 237 -38.66 16.33 -28.22
C LEU A 237 -37.52 15.35 -28.00
N CYS A 238 -36.77 15.03 -29.05
CA CYS A 238 -35.60 14.17 -29.01
C CYS A 238 -34.35 14.99 -29.27
N LEU A 239 -33.50 15.13 -28.25
CA LEU A 239 -32.19 15.77 -28.30
C LEU A 239 -31.16 14.77 -28.80
N ILE A 240 -30.28 15.17 -29.72
CA ILE A 240 -29.34 14.27 -30.41
C ILE A 240 -27.94 14.88 -30.37
N ARG A 241 -26.98 14.13 -29.83
CA ARG A 241 -25.57 14.48 -29.86
C ARG A 241 -25.01 14.36 -31.28
N GLU A 242 -24.21 15.33 -31.73
CA GLU A 242 -23.34 15.17 -32.90
C GLU A 242 -21.93 14.79 -32.42
N ASN A 243 -21.52 13.54 -32.65
CA ASN A 243 -20.34 12.96 -32.01
C ASN A 243 -19.01 13.39 -32.66
N ILE A 244 -19.02 13.81 -33.93
CA ILE A 244 -17.81 14.37 -34.59
C ILE A 244 -17.50 15.77 -34.01
N ARG A 245 -18.54 16.47 -33.57
CA ARG A 245 -18.54 17.85 -33.08
C ARG A 245 -18.07 18.83 -34.16
N SER A 246 -18.37 18.53 -35.42
CA SER A 246 -18.15 19.43 -36.55
C SER A 246 -19.32 20.40 -36.72
N GLU A 247 -20.52 19.96 -36.32
CA GLU A 247 -21.76 20.73 -36.36
C GLU A 247 -22.39 20.83 -34.95
N PRO A 248 -23.31 21.79 -34.73
CA PRO A 248 -24.18 21.82 -33.56
C PRO A 248 -24.83 20.47 -33.25
N ALA A 249 -25.16 20.23 -31.98
CA ALA A 249 -26.06 19.14 -31.61
C ALA A 249 -27.46 19.39 -32.21
N HIS A 250 -28.27 18.35 -32.36
CA HIS A 250 -29.52 18.40 -33.12
C HIS A 250 -30.74 18.04 -32.28
N PHE A 251 -31.94 18.33 -32.78
CA PHE A 251 -33.18 17.78 -32.24
C PHE A 251 -34.22 17.50 -33.33
N ILE A 252 -35.15 16.62 -33.01
CA ILE A 252 -36.38 16.32 -33.78
C ILE A 252 -37.57 16.31 -32.82
N THR A 253 -38.78 16.55 -33.34
CA THR A 253 -40.02 16.50 -32.55
C THR A 253 -41.02 15.50 -33.13
N SER A 254 -41.93 14.99 -32.30
CA SER A 254 -43.03 14.14 -32.72
C SER A 254 -44.33 14.59 -32.04
N ASP A 255 -45.37 14.83 -32.83
CA ASP A 255 -46.70 15.24 -32.36
C ASP A 255 -47.70 14.07 -32.28
N ASP A 256 -47.25 12.86 -32.60
CA ASP A 256 -48.08 11.66 -32.75
C ASP A 256 -47.52 10.46 -31.98
N GLU A 257 -46.95 10.72 -30.81
CA GLU A 257 -46.47 9.69 -29.88
C GLU A 257 -45.32 8.83 -30.46
N GLY A 258 -44.45 9.44 -31.28
CA GLY A 258 -43.27 8.80 -31.86
C GLY A 258 -43.56 7.98 -33.12
N LYS A 259 -44.73 8.16 -33.76
CA LYS A 259 -45.05 7.47 -35.03
C LYS A 259 -44.31 8.13 -36.18
N THR A 260 -44.36 9.45 -36.26
CA THR A 260 -43.59 10.28 -37.19
C THR A 260 -42.73 11.29 -36.42
N TRP A 261 -41.64 11.72 -37.06
CA TRP A 261 -40.71 12.68 -36.49
C TRP A 261 -40.46 13.82 -37.49
N SER A 262 -40.25 15.03 -36.99
CA SER A 262 -39.99 16.22 -37.78
C SER A 262 -38.65 16.14 -38.52
N GLU A 263 -38.41 17.11 -39.40
CA GLU A 263 -37.06 17.40 -39.89
C GLU A 263 -36.11 17.76 -38.73
N VAL A 264 -34.82 17.52 -38.96
CA VAL A 264 -33.73 17.75 -38.00
C VAL A 264 -33.43 19.24 -37.89
N LYS A 265 -33.37 19.75 -36.66
CA LYS A 265 -33.03 21.14 -36.34
C LYS A 265 -31.81 21.21 -35.43
N ALA A 266 -31.10 22.34 -35.42
CA ALA A 266 -29.97 22.56 -34.52
C ALA A 266 -30.44 22.93 -33.11
N LEU A 267 -29.75 22.43 -32.08
CA LEU A 267 -29.97 22.82 -30.70
C LEU A 267 -29.39 24.22 -30.40
N PRO A 268 -29.96 24.95 -29.41
CA PRO A 268 -29.35 26.16 -28.87
C PRO A 268 -27.89 25.95 -28.46
N GLN A 269 -27.06 26.99 -28.58
CA GLN A 269 -25.61 26.91 -28.39
C GLN A 269 -25.22 26.40 -26.99
N GLY A 270 -25.94 26.81 -25.96
CA GLY A 270 -25.73 26.39 -24.58
C GLY A 270 -26.00 24.90 -24.34
N LEU A 271 -26.67 24.20 -25.25
CA LEU A 271 -26.91 22.74 -25.20
C LEU A 271 -25.92 21.94 -26.06
N HIS A 272 -24.90 22.57 -26.65
CA HIS A 272 -23.91 21.86 -27.46
C HIS A 272 -23.02 21.00 -26.56
N GLY A 273 -23.22 19.69 -26.61
CA GLY A 273 -22.47 18.75 -25.80
C GLY A 273 -22.93 17.32 -25.96
N ASP A 274 -22.49 16.46 -25.04
CA ASP A 274 -22.63 15.02 -25.18
C ASP A 274 -23.47 14.40 -24.07
N ARG A 275 -24.35 13.48 -24.48
CA ARG A 275 -25.17 12.60 -23.63
C ARG A 275 -26.08 13.38 -22.68
N HIS A 276 -27.06 14.09 -23.24
CA HIS A 276 -28.06 14.85 -22.49
C HIS A 276 -28.95 13.95 -21.64
N LYS A 277 -29.27 14.41 -20.43
CA LYS A 277 -30.32 13.85 -19.57
C LYS A 277 -31.12 14.96 -18.93
N ALA A 278 -32.44 14.85 -18.99
CA ALA A 278 -33.32 15.95 -18.69
C ALA A 278 -34.39 15.59 -17.64
N VAL A 279 -34.66 16.52 -16.73
CA VAL A 279 -35.76 16.43 -15.77
C VAL A 279 -36.52 17.75 -15.69
N TYR A 280 -37.83 17.68 -15.51
CA TYR A 280 -38.65 18.86 -15.21
C TYR A 280 -38.66 19.11 -13.72
N THR A 281 -38.42 20.36 -13.33
CA THR A 281 -38.61 20.84 -11.97
C THR A 281 -40.04 21.32 -11.74
N LYS A 282 -40.42 21.50 -10.47
CA LYS A 282 -41.79 21.85 -10.08
C LYS A 282 -42.28 23.19 -10.64
N ASP A 283 -41.38 24.12 -10.96
CA ASP A 283 -41.71 25.42 -11.54
C ASP A 283 -41.84 25.40 -13.08
N GLY A 284 -41.79 24.21 -13.68
CA GLY A 284 -41.92 23.99 -15.11
C GLY A 284 -40.65 24.19 -15.91
N ARG A 285 -39.51 24.51 -15.29
CA ARG A 285 -38.21 24.56 -15.98
C ARG A 285 -37.62 23.17 -16.18
N LEU A 286 -36.88 23.04 -17.28
CA LEU A 286 -36.14 21.87 -17.68
C LEU A 286 -34.67 22.01 -17.25
N VAL A 287 -34.16 21.01 -16.54
CA VAL A 287 -32.75 20.89 -16.18
C VAL A 287 -32.14 19.79 -17.03
N ILE A 288 -31.22 20.14 -17.92
CA ILE A 288 -30.54 19.20 -18.82
C ILE A 288 -29.08 19.08 -18.40
N CYS A 289 -28.67 17.93 -17.87
CA CYS A 289 -27.27 17.67 -17.53
C CYS A 289 -26.55 16.96 -18.68
N PHE A 290 -25.31 17.35 -18.94
CA PHE A 290 -24.50 16.81 -20.04
C PHE A 290 -23.03 17.21 -19.88
N ARG A 291 -22.17 16.65 -20.74
CA ARG A 291 -20.79 17.13 -20.89
C ARG A 291 -20.78 18.27 -21.90
N ASP A 292 -20.37 19.46 -21.48
CA ASP A 292 -20.30 20.64 -22.36
C ASP A 292 -19.18 20.49 -23.39
N MET A 293 -19.51 20.66 -24.68
CA MET A 293 -18.52 20.66 -25.76
C MET A 293 -18.61 21.90 -26.66
N GLY A 294 -19.38 22.92 -26.27
CA GLY A 294 -19.54 24.15 -27.03
C GLY A 294 -18.19 24.82 -27.28
N LYS A 295 -17.90 25.15 -28.55
CA LYS A 295 -16.58 25.61 -29.01
C LYS A 295 -16.01 26.78 -28.20
N ASN A 296 -16.87 27.73 -27.84
CA ASN A 296 -16.54 28.94 -27.09
C ASN A 296 -17.13 28.95 -25.67
N SER A 297 -17.58 27.79 -25.18
CA SER A 297 -18.20 27.73 -23.86
C SER A 297 -17.15 27.92 -22.74
N PRO A 298 -17.41 28.78 -21.73
CA PRO A 298 -16.52 28.92 -20.56
C PRO A 298 -16.44 27.64 -19.72
N THR A 299 -17.40 26.74 -19.89
CA THR A 299 -17.51 25.47 -19.15
C THR A 299 -17.18 24.25 -20.02
N ARG A 300 -16.60 24.46 -21.22
CA ARG A 300 -16.25 23.38 -22.15
C ARG A 300 -15.42 22.29 -21.47
N THR A 301 -15.70 21.04 -21.79
CA THR A 301 -15.11 19.79 -21.25
C THR A 301 -15.51 19.42 -19.83
N HIS A 302 -16.40 20.17 -19.19
CA HIS A 302 -16.87 19.91 -17.83
C HIS A 302 -18.28 19.35 -17.81
N PHE A 303 -18.67 18.85 -16.63
CA PHE A 303 -20.02 18.37 -16.41
C PHE A 303 -20.91 19.51 -15.92
N VAL A 304 -21.98 19.79 -16.66
CA VAL A 304 -22.82 20.97 -16.47
C VAL A 304 -24.30 20.62 -16.46
N ALA A 305 -25.12 21.53 -15.95
CA ALA A 305 -26.55 21.60 -16.18
C ALA A 305 -26.91 22.85 -16.98
N TRP A 306 -27.81 22.70 -17.96
CA TRP A 306 -28.50 23.78 -18.64
C TRP A 306 -29.87 23.95 -18.01
N VAL A 307 -30.24 25.19 -17.68
CA VAL A 307 -31.53 25.53 -17.07
C VAL A 307 -32.28 26.46 -18.01
N GLY A 308 -33.49 26.06 -18.38
CA GLY A 308 -34.37 26.83 -19.26
C GLY A 308 -35.72 26.14 -19.41
N ARG A 309 -36.44 26.39 -20.50
CA ARG A 309 -37.77 25.83 -20.74
C ARG A 309 -37.82 25.04 -22.04
N TYR A 310 -38.83 24.17 -22.15
CA TYR A 310 -39.08 23.40 -23.37
C TYR A 310 -39.23 24.32 -24.59
N GLU A 311 -39.97 25.42 -24.42
CA GLU A 311 -40.27 26.41 -25.44
C GLU A 311 -39.03 27.16 -25.92
N ASP A 312 -38.00 27.31 -25.06
CA ASP A 312 -36.73 27.93 -25.46
C ASP A 312 -36.05 27.07 -26.54
N ILE A 313 -36.03 25.75 -26.37
CA ILE A 313 -35.45 24.82 -27.36
C ILE A 313 -36.23 24.87 -28.68
N ILE A 314 -37.57 24.84 -28.62
CA ILE A 314 -38.43 24.86 -29.81
C ILE A 314 -38.30 26.18 -30.60
N SER A 315 -38.16 27.29 -29.89
CA SER A 315 -38.00 28.63 -30.49
C SER A 315 -36.56 28.96 -30.89
N GLY A 316 -35.58 28.14 -30.52
CA GLY A 316 -34.16 28.38 -30.76
C GLY A 316 -33.51 29.38 -29.78
N LYS A 317 -34.20 29.72 -28.70
CA LYS A 317 -33.68 30.56 -27.61
C LYS A 317 -32.78 29.71 -26.69
N ASP A 318 -31.69 30.31 -26.20
CA ASP A 318 -30.73 29.62 -25.32
C ASP A 318 -31.19 29.62 -23.85
N ALA A 319 -30.36 29.04 -22.98
CA ALA A 319 -30.59 28.87 -21.55
C ALA A 319 -30.97 30.17 -20.85
N GLU A 320 -31.73 30.05 -19.77
CA GLU A 320 -31.76 31.10 -18.73
C GLU A 320 -30.35 31.24 -18.14
N TYR A 321 -29.72 30.12 -17.77
CA TYR A 321 -28.31 30.05 -17.34
C TYR A 321 -27.77 28.60 -17.39
N LYS A 322 -26.45 28.46 -17.21
CA LYS A 322 -25.79 27.16 -16.99
C LYS A 322 -25.24 27.03 -15.57
N VAL A 323 -25.10 25.80 -15.09
CA VAL A 323 -24.44 25.49 -13.83
C VAL A 323 -23.29 24.54 -14.11
N LYS A 324 -22.05 24.95 -13.80
CA LYS A 324 -20.90 24.05 -13.83
C LYS A 324 -20.92 23.22 -12.55
N LEU A 325 -21.38 21.98 -12.67
CA LEU A 325 -21.62 21.08 -11.55
C LEU A 325 -20.32 20.45 -11.04
N LEU A 326 -19.48 19.94 -11.95
CA LEU A 326 -18.18 19.34 -11.59
C LEU A 326 -17.10 19.73 -12.58
N HIS A 327 -15.91 20.01 -12.06
CA HIS A 327 -14.74 20.29 -12.87
C HIS A 327 -14.05 18.98 -13.27
N SER A 328 -13.69 18.86 -14.54
CA SER A 328 -12.99 17.68 -15.05
C SER A 328 -11.49 17.94 -15.14
N HIS A 329 -10.72 17.25 -14.32
CA HIS A 329 -9.25 17.27 -14.37
C HIS A 329 -8.68 16.34 -15.45
N LYS A 330 -9.53 15.76 -16.31
CA LYS A 330 -9.13 14.89 -17.43
C LYS A 330 -9.74 15.35 -18.75
N GLY A 331 -9.93 16.66 -18.91
CA GLY A 331 -10.55 17.23 -20.10
C GLY A 331 -11.95 16.64 -20.35
N SER A 332 -12.25 16.27 -21.60
CA SER A 332 -13.59 15.79 -21.99
C SER A 332 -13.92 14.37 -21.54
N ASP A 333 -13.04 13.68 -20.81
CA ASP A 333 -13.31 12.34 -20.29
C ASP A 333 -14.18 12.43 -19.02
N CYS A 334 -15.46 12.80 -19.20
CA CYS A 334 -16.48 12.92 -18.16
C CYS A 334 -17.90 12.83 -18.76
N GLY A 335 -18.98 12.96 -18.00
CA GLY A 335 -20.36 13.00 -18.54
C GLY A 335 -21.07 11.65 -18.41
N TYR A 336 -21.94 11.32 -19.37
CA TYR A 336 -22.84 10.17 -19.28
C TYR A 336 -23.66 10.18 -17.98
N PRO A 337 -24.57 11.15 -17.84
CA PRO A 337 -25.24 11.37 -16.58
C PRO A 337 -26.40 10.42 -16.31
N GLY A 338 -26.70 10.25 -15.02
CA GLY A 338 -28.03 9.98 -14.50
C GLY A 338 -28.52 11.22 -13.74
N VAL A 339 -29.79 11.60 -13.89
CA VAL A 339 -30.36 12.82 -13.30
C VAL A 339 -31.69 12.47 -12.67
N GLU A 340 -31.81 12.68 -11.36
CA GLU A 340 -33.03 12.43 -10.61
C GLU A 340 -33.52 13.71 -9.93
N LEU A 341 -34.84 13.87 -9.81
CA LEU A 341 -35.47 14.95 -9.05
C LEU A 341 -36.13 14.37 -7.80
N LEU A 342 -35.67 14.80 -6.63
CA LEU A 342 -36.24 14.39 -5.34
C LEU A 342 -37.54 15.17 -5.03
N PRO A 343 -38.41 14.62 -4.15
CA PRO A 343 -39.67 15.26 -3.78
C PRO A 343 -39.53 16.67 -3.17
N ASP A 344 -38.38 16.98 -2.56
CA ASP A 344 -38.10 18.31 -2.00
C ASP A 344 -37.67 19.35 -3.05
N GLY A 345 -37.49 18.95 -4.31
CA GLY A 345 -37.03 19.81 -5.40
C GLY A 345 -35.52 19.76 -5.63
N THR A 346 -34.77 18.93 -4.90
CA THR A 346 -33.34 18.70 -5.13
C THR A 346 -33.12 17.91 -6.41
N VAL A 347 -32.28 18.44 -7.30
CA VAL A 347 -31.74 17.71 -8.44
C VAL A 347 -30.47 16.97 -8.01
N VAL A 348 -30.40 15.68 -8.30
CA VAL A 348 -29.22 14.83 -8.08
C VAL A 348 -28.65 14.44 -9.44
N ALA A 349 -27.56 15.09 -9.83
CA ALA A 349 -26.90 14.87 -11.12
C ALA A 349 -25.64 14.01 -10.93
N THR A 350 -25.67 12.77 -11.40
CA THR A 350 -24.59 11.78 -11.25
C THR A 350 -23.87 11.57 -12.56
N THR A 351 -22.54 11.57 -12.56
CA THR A 351 -21.71 11.39 -13.76
C THR A 351 -20.44 10.59 -13.42
N TYR A 352 -19.72 10.10 -14.43
CA TYR A 352 -18.31 9.78 -14.22
C TYR A 352 -17.43 10.98 -14.56
N ILE A 353 -16.39 11.22 -13.77
CA ILE A 353 -15.48 12.34 -13.98
C ILE A 353 -14.18 12.13 -13.20
N LYS A 354 -13.08 12.71 -13.67
CA LYS A 354 -11.91 12.95 -12.81
C LYS A 354 -12.13 14.25 -12.04
N TYR A 355 -12.91 14.17 -10.96
CA TYR A 355 -13.36 15.35 -10.21
C TYR A 355 -12.28 16.02 -9.35
N ARG A 356 -11.10 15.38 -9.18
CA ARG A 356 -9.95 15.97 -8.47
C ARG A 356 -8.61 15.60 -9.14
N PRO A 357 -7.55 16.40 -8.97
CA PRO A 357 -6.18 16.01 -9.35
C PRO A 357 -5.71 14.80 -8.52
N GLY A 358 -4.82 13.99 -9.08
CA GLY A 358 -4.29 12.79 -8.43
C GLY A 358 -4.04 11.65 -9.42
N PRO A 359 -3.42 10.54 -9.02
CA PRO A 359 -3.24 9.37 -9.88
C PRO A 359 -4.56 8.64 -10.19
N GLU A 360 -5.60 8.84 -9.40
CA GLU A 360 -6.89 8.17 -9.52
C GLU A 360 -7.54 8.41 -10.88
N LEU A 361 -8.03 7.35 -11.51
CA LEU A 361 -8.84 7.44 -12.72
C LEU A 361 -10.23 8.00 -12.38
N ASN A 362 -11.12 7.99 -13.37
CA ASN A 362 -12.44 8.59 -13.23
C ASN A 362 -13.27 7.92 -12.14
N SER A 363 -14.06 8.72 -11.42
CA SER A 363 -14.96 8.30 -10.33
C SER A 363 -16.40 8.52 -10.75
N VAL A 364 -17.36 7.82 -10.14
CA VAL A 364 -18.79 8.14 -10.24
C VAL A 364 -19.16 9.08 -9.09
N VAL A 365 -19.61 10.28 -9.44
CA VAL A 365 -19.86 11.38 -8.50
C VAL A 365 -21.21 12.01 -8.79
N SER A 366 -22.00 12.23 -7.74
CA SER A 366 -23.25 12.97 -7.76
C SER A 366 -23.05 14.40 -7.26
N THR A 367 -23.70 15.37 -7.89
CA THR A 367 -23.82 16.75 -7.40
C THR A 367 -25.28 17.04 -7.07
N ARG A 368 -25.52 17.64 -5.90
CA ARG A 368 -26.87 17.94 -5.40
C ARG A 368 -27.11 19.45 -5.37
N PHE A 369 -28.20 19.92 -5.94
CA PHE A 369 -28.56 21.34 -5.94
C PHE A 369 -30.07 21.55 -6.13
N THR A 370 -30.57 22.72 -5.72
CA THR A 370 -31.94 23.16 -6.01
C THR A 370 -31.91 24.37 -6.94
N LEU A 371 -32.96 24.58 -7.74
CA LEU A 371 -33.04 25.77 -8.58
C LEU A 371 -33.13 27.06 -7.76
N ALA A 372 -33.71 27.02 -6.55
CA ALA A 372 -33.74 28.19 -5.68
C ALA A 372 -32.33 28.69 -5.29
N GLU A 373 -31.40 27.76 -5.05
CA GLU A 373 -30.00 28.08 -4.77
C GLU A 373 -29.28 28.61 -6.00
N THR A 374 -29.46 27.96 -7.16
CA THR A 374 -28.77 28.38 -8.39
C THR A 374 -29.33 29.67 -8.97
N ASP A 375 -30.64 29.94 -8.82
CA ASP A 375 -31.26 31.24 -9.17
C ASP A 375 -30.71 32.37 -8.29
N LYS A 376 -30.50 32.10 -7.00
CA LYS A 376 -29.88 33.06 -6.09
C LYS A 376 -28.43 33.31 -6.47
N ALA A 377 -27.68 32.25 -6.78
CA ALA A 377 -26.29 32.34 -7.20
C ALA A 377 -26.14 33.06 -8.55
N GLU A 378 -27.04 32.82 -9.50
CA GLU A 378 -27.10 33.49 -10.80
C GLU A 378 -27.38 35.00 -10.66
N LYS A 379 -28.37 35.38 -9.84
CA LYS A 379 -28.66 36.79 -9.55
C LYS A 379 -27.52 37.51 -8.82
N GLN A 380 -26.64 36.76 -8.16
CA GLN A 380 -25.40 37.26 -7.56
C GLN A 380 -24.23 37.24 -8.56
N ALA A 381 -24.28 36.38 -9.57
CA ALA A 381 -23.34 36.26 -10.69
C ALA A 381 -23.55 37.37 -11.73
N GLY A 382 -23.45 38.62 -11.26
CA GLY A 382 -23.41 39.84 -12.07
C GLY A 382 -22.48 40.91 -11.50
N LYS A 383 -21.77 40.59 -10.42
CA LYS A 383 -20.68 41.42 -9.87
C LYS A 383 -19.38 40.64 -9.97
N PRO A 384 -18.32 41.19 -10.57
CA PRO A 384 -17.02 40.53 -10.54
C PRO A 384 -16.60 40.42 -9.08
N VAL A 385 -16.59 39.20 -8.55
CA VAL A 385 -15.89 38.91 -7.30
C VAL A 385 -14.42 38.86 -7.67
N ALA A 386 -13.77 40.03 -7.62
CA ALA A 386 -12.33 40.08 -7.51
C ALA A 386 -11.93 39.23 -6.31
N GLN A 387 -11.09 38.23 -6.54
CA GLN A 387 -10.42 37.50 -5.47
C GLN A 387 -9.60 38.55 -4.70
N LYS A 388 -10.08 38.95 -3.52
CA LYS A 388 -9.53 40.10 -2.80
C LYS A 388 -8.19 39.73 -2.20
N VAL A 389 -7.11 40.00 -2.94
CA VAL A 389 -5.75 40.03 -2.41
C VAL A 389 -5.71 41.10 -1.31
N ALA A 390 -5.24 40.75 -0.12
CA ALA A 390 -5.17 41.67 1.01
C ALA A 390 -4.08 42.75 0.80
N GLY A 391 -4.25 43.92 1.43
CA GLY A 391 -3.29 45.02 1.33
C GLY A 391 -3.34 45.82 0.03
N ILE A 392 -2.34 46.68 -0.15
CA ILE A 392 -2.13 47.51 -1.36
C ILE A 392 -1.40 46.64 -2.38
N VAL A 393 -1.95 46.45 -3.57
CA VAL A 393 -1.31 45.74 -4.68
C VAL A 393 -1.11 46.70 -5.83
N LEU A 394 0.10 46.74 -6.38
CA LEU A 394 0.49 47.52 -7.54
C LEU A 394 0.99 46.56 -8.62
N ASP A 395 0.57 46.78 -9.86
CA ASP A 395 0.98 46.02 -11.03
C ASP A 395 2.31 46.56 -11.59
N ASP A 396 3.01 45.79 -12.43
CA ASP A 396 4.24 46.27 -13.08
C ASP A 396 4.02 47.60 -13.85
N SER A 397 2.81 47.83 -14.37
CA SER A 397 2.40 49.06 -15.04
C SER A 397 2.30 50.30 -14.14
N ASP A 398 2.24 50.13 -12.81
CA ASP A 398 2.20 51.22 -11.83
C ASP A 398 3.59 51.80 -11.50
N ALA A 399 4.67 51.14 -11.95
CA ALA A 399 6.04 51.61 -11.74
C ALA A 399 6.47 52.63 -12.81
N LYS A 400 7.28 53.61 -12.40
CA LYS A 400 8.02 54.49 -13.32
C LYS A 400 9.35 53.83 -13.67
N TYR A 401 9.56 53.56 -14.96
CA TYR A 401 10.76 52.90 -15.46
C TYR A 401 11.82 53.89 -15.96
N SER A 402 13.09 53.57 -15.73
CA SER A 402 14.26 54.18 -16.36
C SER A 402 15.17 53.08 -16.95
N GLY A 403 15.92 53.40 -17.99
CA GLY A 403 16.73 52.41 -18.71
C GLY A 403 15.91 51.45 -19.58
N ALA A 404 16.53 50.39 -20.08
CA ALA A 404 15.90 49.48 -21.02
C ALA A 404 15.17 48.31 -20.32
N TRP A 405 13.87 48.20 -20.56
CA TRP A 405 13.00 47.12 -20.06
C TRP A 405 12.25 46.45 -21.22
N LYS A 406 11.97 45.15 -21.07
CA LYS A 406 11.16 44.35 -21.99
C LYS A 406 9.94 43.79 -21.26
N VAL A 407 8.81 43.77 -21.95
CA VAL A 407 7.60 43.08 -21.48
C VAL A 407 7.77 41.59 -21.72
N GLY A 408 7.57 40.80 -20.68
CA GLY A 408 7.56 39.35 -20.72
C GLY A 408 6.12 38.84 -20.67
N GLU A 409 5.75 38.04 -21.67
CA GLU A 409 4.40 37.44 -21.77
C GLU A 409 4.46 35.90 -21.71
N LYS A 410 5.68 35.33 -21.74
CA LYS A 410 5.89 33.87 -21.82
C LYS A 410 5.55 33.13 -20.53
N LEU A 411 5.61 33.80 -19.38
CA LEU A 411 5.25 33.26 -18.08
C LEU A 411 4.02 34.03 -17.58
N PRO A 412 3.06 33.36 -16.94
CA PRO A 412 1.86 34.02 -16.43
C PRO A 412 2.27 35.05 -15.36
N ALA A 413 1.72 36.25 -15.44
CA ALA A 413 1.89 37.29 -14.43
C ALA A 413 1.18 36.90 -13.12
N LEU A 414 1.70 37.31 -11.95
CA LEU A 414 1.01 37.12 -10.66
C LEU A 414 -0.01 38.23 -10.41
N VAL A 415 0.24 39.43 -10.95
CA VAL A 415 -0.67 40.58 -10.98
C VAL A 415 -0.75 41.13 -12.40
N GLY A 416 -1.90 41.67 -12.77
CA GLY A 416 -2.09 42.25 -14.10
C GLY A 416 -2.04 41.21 -15.23
N SER A 417 -1.69 41.67 -16.42
CA SER A 417 -1.66 40.86 -17.65
C SER A 417 -0.25 40.52 -18.13
N SER A 418 0.79 41.12 -17.55
CA SER A 418 2.17 40.98 -18.00
C SER A 418 3.17 41.21 -16.87
N TYR A 419 4.45 40.96 -17.13
CA TYR A 419 5.55 41.39 -16.26
C TYR A 419 6.64 42.05 -17.08
N ARG A 420 7.56 42.76 -16.44
CA ARG A 420 8.73 43.35 -17.10
C ARG A 420 10.03 42.77 -16.58
N HIS A 421 11.03 42.70 -17.45
CA HIS A 421 12.39 42.38 -17.07
C HIS A 421 13.39 43.31 -17.77
N ASP A 422 14.55 43.50 -17.17
CA ASP A 422 15.59 44.35 -17.75
C ASP A 422 16.11 43.79 -19.08
N ASP A 423 16.44 44.68 -20.03
CA ASP A 423 17.03 44.29 -21.31
C ASP A 423 18.55 44.22 -21.21
N ARG A 424 19.05 43.13 -20.60
CA ARG A 424 20.48 42.90 -20.37
C ARG A 424 21.36 43.00 -21.62
N ALA A 425 20.81 42.76 -22.80
CA ALA A 425 21.55 42.88 -24.06
C ALA A 425 22.10 44.32 -24.28
N LYS A 426 21.41 45.33 -23.74
CA LYS A 426 21.83 46.74 -23.85
C LYS A 426 22.84 47.20 -22.79
N LYS A 427 23.12 46.36 -21.78
CA LYS A 427 24.07 46.63 -20.66
C LYS A 427 23.92 48.01 -20.01
N SER A 428 22.69 48.53 -19.95
CA SER A 428 22.38 49.84 -19.39
C SER A 428 21.82 49.71 -17.97
N ALA A 429 22.13 50.68 -17.10
CA ALA A 429 21.48 50.80 -15.80
C ALA A 429 19.97 50.99 -16.00
N ALA A 430 19.17 50.19 -15.30
CA ALA A 430 17.73 50.17 -15.41
C ALA A 430 17.09 50.10 -14.02
N SER A 431 16.04 50.89 -13.80
CA SER A 431 15.29 50.89 -12.54
C SER A 431 13.78 50.99 -12.77
N ALA A 432 13.01 50.43 -11.83
CA ALA A 432 11.56 50.50 -11.75
C ALA A 432 11.18 51.06 -10.38
N VAL A 433 10.48 52.19 -10.34
CA VAL A 433 10.16 52.91 -9.09
C VAL A 433 8.65 52.93 -8.84
N PHE A 434 8.22 52.28 -7.77
CA PHE A 434 6.85 52.33 -7.25
C PHE A 434 6.70 53.45 -6.22
N THR A 435 5.55 54.14 -6.26
CA THR A 435 5.18 55.17 -5.26
C THR A 435 3.79 54.83 -4.67
N PRO A 436 3.72 53.88 -3.71
CA PRO A 436 2.45 53.43 -3.16
C PRO A 436 1.68 54.56 -2.46
N ALA A 437 0.36 54.55 -2.61
CA ALA A 437 -0.53 55.46 -1.87
C ALA A 437 -0.87 54.84 -0.51
N ILE A 438 -0.18 55.28 0.54
CA ILE A 438 -0.31 54.71 1.88
C ILE A 438 -1.57 55.27 2.57
N PRO A 439 -2.53 54.42 2.99
CA PRO A 439 -3.81 54.88 3.54
C PRO A 439 -3.68 55.47 4.95
N GLU A 440 -2.77 54.94 5.77
CA GLU A 440 -2.54 55.36 7.15
C GLU A 440 -1.04 55.32 7.49
N THR A 441 -0.57 56.24 8.33
CA THR A 441 0.82 56.20 8.81
C THR A 441 1.02 54.96 9.68
N GLY A 442 2.00 54.12 9.35
CA GLY A 442 2.22 52.88 10.08
C GLY A 442 3.31 52.01 9.48
N LYS A 443 3.46 50.81 10.04
CA LYS A 443 4.40 49.79 9.56
C LYS A 443 3.73 48.88 8.55
N TYR A 444 4.38 48.70 7.40
CA TYR A 444 3.91 47.86 6.31
C TYR A 444 4.96 46.82 5.94
N GLU A 445 4.53 45.56 5.80
CA GLU A 445 5.32 44.53 5.16
C GLU A 445 5.33 44.79 3.65
N VAL A 446 6.52 44.88 3.05
CA VAL A 446 6.70 45.12 1.61
C VAL A 446 7.09 43.79 0.95
N ARG A 447 6.43 43.45 -0.16
CA ARG A 447 6.65 42.21 -0.91
C ARG A 447 6.79 42.52 -2.40
N LEU A 448 7.87 42.07 -3.03
CA LEU A 448 8.05 42.17 -4.48
C LEU A 448 7.43 40.95 -5.15
N LEU A 449 6.61 41.18 -6.18
CA LEU A 449 6.04 40.14 -7.03
C LEU A 449 6.90 39.99 -8.28
N TYR A 450 7.24 38.75 -8.63
CA TYR A 450 8.12 38.46 -9.76
C TYR A 450 7.95 37.03 -10.29
N ASN A 451 8.29 36.85 -11.56
CA ASN A 451 8.35 35.54 -12.20
C ASN A 451 9.73 34.88 -12.05
N HIS A 452 9.81 33.86 -11.19
CA HIS A 452 11.04 33.13 -10.92
C HIS A 452 11.51 32.29 -12.12
N ALA A 453 12.81 32.22 -12.32
CA ALA A 453 13.46 31.34 -13.30
C ALA A 453 14.96 31.22 -12.99
N SER A 454 15.62 30.16 -13.46
CA SER A 454 17.05 29.92 -13.22
C SER A 454 17.97 31.03 -13.76
N ASN A 455 17.52 31.78 -14.77
CA ASN A 455 18.26 32.88 -15.37
C ASN A 455 17.98 34.26 -14.74
N ARG A 456 17.18 34.34 -13.66
CA ARG A 456 16.95 35.60 -12.93
C ARG A 456 18.11 35.96 -12.02
N ALA A 457 18.17 37.21 -11.60
CA ALA A 457 19.13 37.67 -10.62
C ALA A 457 18.88 36.97 -9.28
N SER A 458 19.92 36.37 -8.70
CA SER A 458 19.86 35.90 -7.31
C SER A 458 20.15 37.03 -6.31
N ASN A 459 20.48 38.23 -6.82
CA ASN A 459 20.88 39.39 -6.04
C ASN A 459 20.24 40.70 -6.58
N ALA A 460 18.96 40.67 -6.95
CA ALA A 460 18.26 41.89 -7.38
C ALA A 460 18.25 42.91 -6.24
N THR A 461 18.58 44.18 -6.54
CA THR A 461 18.64 45.25 -5.54
C THR A 461 17.29 45.96 -5.45
N ILE A 462 16.77 46.05 -4.22
CA ILE A 462 15.55 46.80 -3.89
C ILE A 462 15.89 47.88 -2.88
N ILE A 463 15.56 49.14 -3.19
CA ILE A 463 15.76 50.29 -2.31
C ILE A 463 14.38 50.78 -1.84
N ILE A 464 14.15 50.74 -0.54
CA ILE A 464 12.89 51.13 0.11
C ILE A 464 13.15 52.45 0.85
N ARG A 465 12.46 53.52 0.46
CA ARG A 465 12.52 54.84 1.09
C ARG A 465 11.21 55.09 1.82
N GLY A 466 11.25 54.99 3.14
CA GLY A 466 10.09 55.15 4.03
C GLY A 466 10.27 56.30 5.03
N ALA A 467 9.42 56.34 6.04
CA ALA A 467 9.52 57.30 7.15
C ALA A 467 10.79 57.06 8.00
N ASP A 468 11.32 55.83 8.01
CA ASP A 468 12.55 55.44 8.73
C ASP A 468 13.84 55.67 7.91
N GLY A 469 13.75 56.37 6.77
CA GLY A 469 14.86 56.60 5.84
C GLY A 469 14.97 55.56 4.73
N GLU A 470 16.15 55.52 4.08
CA GLU A 470 16.45 54.60 2.99
C GLU A 470 17.02 53.27 3.50
N LYS A 471 16.50 52.15 2.98
CA LYS A 471 16.97 50.79 3.26
C LYS A 471 17.19 50.04 1.96
N LYS A 472 18.29 49.30 1.86
CA LYS A 472 18.63 48.44 0.73
C LYS A 472 18.41 46.98 1.10
N VAL A 473 17.67 46.24 0.27
CA VAL A 473 17.34 44.82 0.43
C VAL A 473 17.74 44.09 -0.85
N THR A 474 18.17 42.85 -0.71
CA THR A 474 18.53 41.98 -1.84
C THR A 474 17.50 40.87 -1.99
N GLN A 475 16.96 40.66 -3.20
CA GLN A 475 16.00 39.60 -3.48
C GLN A 475 16.58 38.55 -4.43
N ASN A 476 16.47 37.27 -4.05
CA ASN A 476 16.76 36.15 -4.93
C ASN A 476 15.54 35.83 -5.80
N GLN A 477 15.60 36.18 -7.08
CA GLN A 477 14.50 35.95 -8.03
C GLN A 477 14.60 34.59 -8.75
N ARG A 478 15.56 33.74 -8.38
CA ARG A 478 15.61 32.34 -8.86
C ARG A 478 14.68 31.44 -8.06
N GLU A 479 14.38 31.82 -6.82
CA GLU A 479 13.43 31.14 -5.94
C GLU A 479 12.00 31.55 -6.24
N ALA A 480 11.04 30.64 -6.02
CA ALA A 480 9.62 30.93 -6.18
C ALA A 480 9.21 32.18 -5.38
N CYS A 481 8.42 33.06 -6.01
CA CYS A 481 7.93 34.30 -5.40
C CYS A 481 6.96 34.03 -4.25
N LEU A 482 6.19 32.95 -4.32
CA LEU A 482 5.25 32.52 -3.28
C LEU A 482 5.88 31.40 -2.43
N GLU A 483 5.86 31.58 -1.12
CA GLU A 483 6.17 30.58 -0.10
C GLU A 483 4.86 30.20 0.59
N GLU A 484 4.43 28.94 0.44
CA GLU A 484 3.14 28.46 0.94
C GLU A 484 1.92 29.31 0.52
N GLY A 485 1.97 29.88 -0.69
CA GLY A 485 0.88 30.71 -1.22
C GLY A 485 0.88 32.16 -0.71
N ILE A 486 1.97 32.61 -0.07
CA ILE A 486 2.18 33.99 0.40
C ILE A 486 3.45 34.57 -0.26
N PRO A 487 3.45 35.78 -0.84
CA PRO A 487 4.67 36.35 -1.40
C PRO A 487 5.76 36.59 -0.34
N ARG A 488 7.02 36.39 -0.75
CA ARG A 488 8.18 36.59 0.13
C ARG A 488 8.27 38.04 0.62
N SER A 489 8.53 38.19 1.92
CA SER A 489 8.71 39.49 2.56
C SER A 489 10.09 40.07 2.25
N LEU A 490 10.13 41.35 1.90
CA LEU A 490 11.34 42.16 1.88
C LEU A 490 11.63 42.80 3.25
N GLY A 491 10.72 42.63 4.22
CA GLY A 491 10.77 43.24 5.55
C GLY A 491 9.56 44.15 5.82
N VAL A 492 9.52 44.65 7.06
CA VAL A 492 8.50 45.59 7.54
C VAL A 492 9.14 46.98 7.71
N PHE A 493 8.52 47.99 7.12
CA PHE A 493 9.06 49.36 7.06
C PHE A 493 7.98 50.40 7.42
N ALA A 494 8.35 51.49 8.10
CA ALA A 494 7.40 52.56 8.37
C ALA A 494 7.18 53.45 7.14
N PHE A 495 5.92 53.79 6.89
CA PHE A 495 5.52 54.74 5.86
C PHE A 495 4.59 55.81 6.44
N ALA A 496 4.72 57.04 5.95
CA ALA A 496 3.77 58.11 6.23
C ALA A 496 2.58 58.04 5.26
N LYS A 497 1.39 58.38 5.74
CA LYS A 497 0.17 58.51 4.92
C LYS A 497 0.42 59.35 3.66
N GLY A 498 -0.10 58.87 2.51
CA GLY A 498 0.03 59.49 1.20
C GLY A 498 1.12 58.86 0.32
N LYS A 499 1.53 59.57 -0.74
CA LYS A 499 2.51 59.10 -1.74
C LYS A 499 3.93 59.62 -1.46
N LYS A 500 4.40 59.46 -0.22
CA LYS A 500 5.70 60.02 0.23
C LYS A 500 6.86 59.02 0.21
N GLY A 501 6.58 57.71 0.24
CA GLY A 501 7.61 56.66 0.17
C GLY A 501 7.75 56.08 -1.24
N THR A 502 8.95 55.56 -1.55
CA THR A 502 9.23 54.93 -2.85
C THR A 502 9.91 53.57 -2.68
N ILE A 503 9.60 52.63 -3.56
CA ILE A 503 10.28 51.33 -3.65
C ILE A 503 10.88 51.22 -5.04
N GLU A 504 12.21 51.17 -5.12
CA GLU A 504 12.96 51.10 -6.37
C GLU A 504 13.59 49.72 -6.54
N ILE A 505 13.37 49.09 -7.68
CA ILE A 505 14.01 47.83 -8.08
C ILE A 505 14.99 48.16 -9.21
N ASN A 506 16.28 47.86 -9.05
CA ASN A 506 17.27 48.15 -10.08
C ASN A 506 18.21 46.96 -10.37
N ASN A 507 18.89 47.05 -11.53
CA ASN A 507 19.77 45.99 -12.03
C ASN A 507 21.26 46.22 -11.75
N GLU A 508 21.61 47.20 -10.91
CA GLU A 508 23.00 47.50 -10.57
C GLU A 508 23.65 46.30 -9.87
N GLY A 509 24.74 45.77 -10.45
CA GLY A 509 25.45 44.62 -9.89
C GLY A 509 24.70 43.28 -9.93
N ALA A 510 23.53 43.20 -10.59
CA ALA A 510 22.76 41.97 -10.67
C ALA A 510 23.54 40.87 -11.43
N ASN A 511 23.32 39.59 -11.09
CA ASN A 511 23.96 38.44 -11.74
C ASN A 511 23.03 37.66 -12.69
N GLY A 512 21.86 38.21 -13.00
CA GLY A 512 20.86 37.66 -13.90
C GLY A 512 19.80 38.71 -14.25
N TYR A 513 18.76 38.32 -14.98
CA TYR A 513 17.66 39.25 -15.31
C TYR A 513 16.93 39.71 -14.05
N VAL A 514 16.75 41.02 -13.90
CA VAL A 514 15.89 41.59 -12.85
C VAL A 514 14.49 41.72 -13.40
N VAL A 515 13.52 41.22 -12.63
CA VAL A 515 12.12 41.06 -13.05
C VAL A 515 11.21 41.78 -12.07
N VAL A 516 10.19 42.43 -12.59
CA VAL A 516 9.14 43.09 -11.81
C VAL A 516 7.80 42.69 -12.42
N ASP A 517 6.96 42.07 -11.60
CA ASP A 517 5.57 41.75 -11.93
C ASP A 517 4.59 42.62 -11.12
N GLY A 518 4.99 43.06 -9.93
CA GLY A 518 4.19 43.97 -9.11
C GLY A 518 4.75 44.14 -7.70
N LEU A 519 4.02 44.83 -6.84
CA LEU A 519 4.37 45.08 -5.44
C LEU A 519 3.14 44.90 -4.55
N GLN A 520 3.29 44.25 -3.40
CA GLN A 520 2.25 44.20 -2.36
C GLN A 520 2.76 44.86 -1.07
N LEU A 521 1.91 45.67 -0.43
CA LEU A 521 2.12 46.21 0.91
C LEU A 521 0.95 45.84 1.82
N LEU A 522 1.23 45.26 2.98
CA LEU A 522 0.24 44.89 4.00
C LEU A 522 0.56 45.60 5.30
N SER A 523 -0.44 45.98 6.09
CA SER A 523 -0.15 46.43 7.45
C SER A 523 0.52 45.30 8.24
N GLU A 524 1.41 45.61 9.18
CA GLU A 524 2.12 44.61 10.00
C GLU A 524 1.15 43.63 10.69
N GLY A 525 -0.02 44.11 11.13
CA GLY A 525 -1.08 43.28 11.70
C GLY A 525 -1.73 42.32 10.70
N GLU A 526 -2.06 42.77 9.49
CA GLU A 526 -2.61 41.91 8.43
C GLU A 526 -1.60 40.87 7.97
N ALA A 527 -0.34 41.26 7.78
CA ALA A 527 0.74 40.35 7.40
C ALA A 527 0.99 39.28 8.47
N THR A 528 0.96 39.65 9.75
CA THR A 528 1.09 38.72 10.87
C THR A 528 -0.11 37.78 10.95
N GLY A 529 -1.34 38.28 10.75
CA GLY A 529 -2.54 37.47 10.66
C GLY A 529 -2.47 36.43 9.56
N GLU A 530 -2.11 36.85 8.34
CA GLU A 530 -2.01 35.98 7.16
C GLU A 530 -0.96 34.86 7.34
N ARG A 531 0.19 35.16 7.95
CA ARG A 531 1.23 34.15 8.25
C ARG A 531 0.81 33.20 9.38
N ASN A 532 0.09 33.69 10.39
CA ASN A 532 -0.36 32.87 11.52
C ASN A 532 -1.48 31.90 11.15
N THR A 533 -2.39 32.31 10.25
CA THR A 533 -3.54 31.49 9.85
C THR A 533 -3.28 30.60 8.63
N ARG A 534 -2.18 30.82 7.90
CA ARG A 534 -1.86 30.13 6.63
C ARG A 534 -2.98 30.22 5.58
N SER A 535 -3.83 31.24 5.66
CA SER A 535 -4.87 31.50 4.67
C SER A 535 -4.22 31.95 3.36
N SER A 536 -4.67 31.38 2.22
CA SER A 536 -4.19 31.77 0.88
C SER A 536 -4.31 33.29 0.67
N SER A 537 -3.20 33.95 0.31
CA SER A 537 -3.11 35.41 0.15
C SER A 537 -3.82 35.95 -1.11
N GLY A 538 -4.49 35.07 -1.86
CA GLY A 538 -5.26 35.43 -3.07
C GLY A 538 -4.43 35.48 -4.36
N PHE A 539 -3.11 35.29 -4.31
CA PHE A 539 -2.29 35.14 -5.53
C PHE A 539 -2.37 33.72 -6.11
N PRO A 540 -2.37 33.57 -7.44
CA PRO A 540 -2.46 32.26 -8.09
C PRO A 540 -1.29 31.37 -7.70
N MET A 541 -1.57 30.31 -6.93
CA MET A 541 -0.57 29.29 -6.64
C MET A 541 -0.25 28.49 -7.90
N LYS A 542 1.01 28.53 -8.34
CA LYS A 542 1.65 27.36 -8.95
C LYS A 542 2.66 26.82 -7.94
N THR A 543 2.16 26.04 -6.99
CA THR A 543 3.02 25.24 -6.11
C THR A 543 2.73 23.76 -6.35
N SER A 544 3.78 23.08 -6.76
CA SER A 544 4.01 21.67 -6.50
C SER A 544 3.66 21.35 -5.05
N ALA A 545 2.77 20.38 -4.85
CA ALA A 545 2.32 19.81 -3.59
C ALA A 545 1.50 20.74 -2.68
N SER A 546 0.17 20.55 -2.65
CA SER A 546 -0.64 20.81 -1.45
C SER A 546 -1.55 19.63 -1.17
N ALA A 547 -1.63 19.29 0.11
CA ALA A 547 -2.17 18.06 0.68
C ALA A 547 -3.67 17.83 0.40
N ALA A 548 -4.01 16.54 0.26
CA ALA A 548 -5.37 16.03 0.13
C ALA A 548 -6.19 16.21 1.42
N PRO A 549 -7.54 16.31 1.36
CA PRO A 549 -8.37 16.09 2.54
C PRO A 549 -8.13 14.68 3.08
N ALA A 550 -8.00 14.56 4.40
CA ALA A 550 -7.67 13.32 5.08
C ALA A 550 -8.72 12.25 4.78
N VAL A 551 -8.30 11.15 4.17
CA VAL A 551 -9.11 9.93 4.10
C VAL A 551 -9.29 9.44 5.54
N PRO A 552 -10.52 9.17 6.02
CA PRO A 552 -10.72 8.65 7.37
C PRO A 552 -9.94 7.36 7.54
N VAL A 553 -8.99 7.38 8.46
CA VAL A 553 -8.13 6.23 8.72
C VAL A 553 -8.92 5.18 9.48
N LYS A 554 -9.01 3.95 8.95
CA LYS A 554 -9.72 2.84 9.59
C LYS A 554 -8.79 2.12 10.57
N ILE A 555 -9.13 2.12 11.86
CA ILE A 555 -8.38 1.41 12.90
C ILE A 555 -9.21 0.18 13.34
N PRO A 556 -8.78 -1.06 13.02
CA PRO A 556 -9.40 -2.28 13.52
C PRO A 556 -9.06 -2.53 15.01
N PRO A 557 -9.81 -3.40 15.71
CA PRO A 557 -9.45 -3.80 17.06
C PRO A 557 -8.13 -4.60 17.11
N PRO A 558 -7.38 -4.53 18.23
CA PRO A 558 -6.17 -5.33 18.43
C PRO A 558 -6.45 -6.84 18.51
N MET A 559 -5.44 -7.65 18.20
CA MET A 559 -5.52 -9.11 18.20
C MET A 559 -5.28 -9.70 19.58
N LEU A 560 -6.10 -9.31 20.57
CA LEU A 560 -5.91 -9.74 21.96
C LEU A 560 -6.28 -11.22 22.17
N LEU A 561 -5.44 -11.94 22.91
CA LEU A 561 -5.71 -13.31 23.37
C LEU A 561 -6.79 -13.31 24.44
N LYS A 562 -7.98 -13.84 24.11
CA LYS A 562 -9.16 -13.78 25.00
C LYS A 562 -9.07 -14.77 26.16
N SER A 563 -8.35 -15.86 25.96
CA SER A 563 -8.17 -16.95 26.92
C SER A 563 -7.07 -16.70 27.97
N ALA A 564 -6.44 -15.51 27.97
CA ALA A 564 -5.37 -15.19 28.91
C ALA A 564 -5.82 -15.36 30.37
N ALA A 565 -5.01 -16.08 31.14
CA ALA A 565 -5.26 -16.38 32.53
C ALA A 565 -5.01 -15.17 33.42
N LYS A 566 -5.77 -15.07 34.51
CA LYS A 566 -5.52 -14.08 35.58
C LYS A 566 -4.37 -14.56 36.47
N ALA A 567 -3.57 -13.64 37.00
CA ALA A 567 -2.44 -13.96 37.86
C ALA A 567 -2.86 -14.82 39.08
N GLU A 568 -3.99 -14.51 39.70
CA GLU A 568 -4.53 -15.27 40.85
C GLU A 568 -4.89 -16.70 40.49
N SER A 569 -5.18 -16.97 39.22
CA SER A 569 -5.56 -18.32 38.76
C SER A 569 -4.36 -19.23 38.54
N VAL A 570 -3.14 -18.69 38.54
CA VAL A 570 -1.90 -19.48 38.39
C VAL A 570 -1.05 -19.49 39.65
N ASP A 571 -1.27 -18.54 40.57
CA ASP A 571 -0.50 -18.43 41.81
C ASP A 571 -0.57 -19.72 42.66
N GLY A 572 0.59 -20.19 43.11
CA GLY A 572 0.76 -21.43 43.86
C GLY A 572 0.54 -22.73 43.06
N LYS A 573 0.26 -22.67 41.75
CA LYS A 573 0.06 -23.87 40.93
C LYS A 573 1.37 -24.50 40.46
N SER A 574 1.28 -25.79 40.14
CA SER A 574 2.37 -26.57 39.55
C SER A 574 2.01 -27.05 38.15
N TYR A 575 2.98 -27.01 37.26
CA TYR A 575 2.85 -27.47 35.87
C TYR A 575 3.93 -28.51 35.54
N ASP A 576 3.73 -29.30 34.50
CA ASP A 576 4.78 -30.18 33.97
C ASP A 576 5.88 -29.35 33.29
N LEU A 577 5.47 -28.30 32.55
CA LEU A 577 6.37 -27.36 31.89
C LEU A 577 5.96 -25.91 32.15
N VAL A 578 6.91 -25.07 32.56
CA VAL A 578 6.76 -23.61 32.64
C VAL A 578 7.67 -22.96 31.61
N VAL A 579 7.09 -22.28 30.62
CA VAL A 579 7.79 -21.57 29.55
C VAL A 579 7.76 -20.07 29.84
N ILE A 580 8.93 -19.44 29.92
CA ILE A 580 9.08 -17.99 30.09
C ILE A 580 9.48 -17.39 28.75
N GLY A 581 8.60 -16.58 28.16
CA GLY A 581 8.79 -15.90 26.87
C GLY A 581 7.80 -16.37 25.82
N GLY A 582 6.95 -15.45 25.35
CA GLY A 582 5.97 -15.68 24.27
C GLY A 582 6.52 -15.43 22.87
N THR A 583 7.81 -15.64 22.62
CA THR A 583 8.39 -15.56 21.27
C THR A 583 7.92 -16.75 20.41
N PRO A 584 8.13 -16.75 19.08
CA PRO A 584 7.75 -17.89 18.24
C PRO A 584 8.33 -19.22 18.74
N GLY A 585 9.58 -19.25 19.23
CA GLY A 585 10.19 -20.45 19.80
C GLY A 585 9.62 -20.86 21.17
N GLY A 586 9.26 -19.90 22.02
CA GLY A 586 8.56 -20.17 23.28
C GLY A 586 7.16 -20.74 23.06
N ILE A 587 6.42 -20.17 22.10
CA ILE A 587 5.07 -20.63 21.72
C ILE A 587 5.12 -22.05 21.18
N THR A 588 6.01 -22.36 20.23
CA THR A 588 6.07 -23.72 19.67
C THR A 588 6.52 -24.75 20.70
N CYS A 589 7.37 -24.38 21.66
CA CYS A 589 7.71 -25.22 22.81
C CYS A 589 6.49 -25.54 23.66
N ALA A 590 5.73 -24.51 24.05
CA ALA A 590 4.55 -24.66 24.90
C ALA A 590 3.44 -25.47 24.21
N VAL A 591 3.12 -25.13 22.96
CA VAL A 591 2.09 -25.81 22.15
C VAL A 591 2.47 -27.27 21.91
N ARG A 592 3.74 -27.55 21.54
CA ARG A 592 4.16 -28.94 21.32
C ARG A 592 4.08 -29.76 22.60
N ALA A 593 4.54 -29.22 23.73
CA ALA A 593 4.44 -29.89 25.02
C ALA A 593 2.98 -30.19 25.41
N ALA A 594 2.07 -29.23 25.19
CA ALA A 594 0.65 -29.41 25.45
C ALA A 594 0.02 -30.49 24.54
N ARG A 595 0.36 -30.52 23.24
CA ARG A 595 -0.07 -31.56 22.30
C ARG A 595 0.43 -32.97 22.65
N GLU A 596 1.57 -33.07 23.33
CA GLU A 596 2.08 -34.33 23.89
C GLU A 596 1.49 -34.67 25.27
N GLY A 597 0.50 -33.89 25.73
CA GLY A 597 -0.30 -34.16 26.92
C GLY A 597 0.22 -33.54 28.22
N LEU A 598 1.23 -32.65 28.15
CA LEU A 598 1.73 -31.97 29.35
C LEU A 598 0.78 -30.86 29.81
N SER A 599 0.75 -30.63 31.12
CA SER A 599 0.22 -29.38 31.69
C SER A 599 1.26 -28.28 31.56
N VAL A 600 0.90 -27.18 30.89
CA VAL A 600 1.87 -26.14 30.50
C VAL A 600 1.40 -24.76 30.95
N LEU A 601 2.35 -23.96 31.46
CA LEU A 601 2.19 -22.53 31.64
C LEU A 601 3.13 -21.78 30.69
N LEU A 602 2.59 -20.93 29.83
CA LEU A 602 3.35 -19.97 29.02
C LEU A 602 3.21 -18.57 29.62
N VAL A 603 4.32 -17.91 29.89
CA VAL A 603 4.34 -16.55 30.47
C VAL A 603 4.96 -15.59 29.47
N ASN A 604 4.32 -14.44 29.24
CA ASN A 604 4.85 -13.39 28.38
C ASN A 604 4.81 -12.02 29.07
N HIS A 605 5.82 -11.21 28.80
CA HIS A 605 5.98 -9.90 29.43
C HIS A 605 5.07 -8.82 28.84
N THR A 606 4.71 -8.93 27.56
CA THR A 606 3.72 -8.04 26.90
C THR A 606 2.32 -8.65 26.91
N GLN A 607 1.33 -7.87 26.46
CA GLN A 607 -0.03 -8.34 26.21
C GLN A 607 -0.19 -9.08 24.87
N HIS A 608 0.90 -9.23 24.10
CA HIS A 608 0.87 -9.74 22.74
C HIS A 608 1.86 -10.89 22.57
N LEU A 609 1.41 -12.01 22.00
CA LEU A 609 2.29 -13.14 21.69
C LEU A 609 3.02 -12.93 20.36
N GLY A 610 4.13 -13.64 20.17
CA GLY A 610 4.82 -13.77 18.89
C GLY A 610 6.07 -12.91 18.70
N GLY A 611 6.46 -12.12 19.70
CA GLY A 611 7.72 -11.36 19.74
C GLY A 611 7.98 -10.53 18.48
N PHE A 612 9.14 -10.73 17.85
CA PHE A 612 9.54 -9.96 16.66
C PHE A 612 8.64 -10.24 15.43
N SER A 613 8.14 -11.46 15.25
CA SER A 613 7.23 -11.80 14.15
C SER A 613 5.95 -10.96 14.19
N THR A 614 5.46 -10.66 15.39
CA THR A 614 4.29 -9.81 15.63
C THR A 614 4.68 -8.38 15.97
N SER A 615 5.97 -8.02 15.90
CA SER A 615 6.51 -6.68 16.13
C SER A 615 7.30 -6.15 14.93
N GLY A 616 6.84 -6.48 13.72
CA GLY A 616 7.28 -5.80 12.50
C GLY A 616 8.26 -6.58 11.61
N ALA A 617 8.48 -7.88 11.82
CA ALA A 617 9.38 -8.69 10.98
C ALA A 617 9.06 -8.59 9.46
N GLY A 618 7.76 -8.64 9.11
CA GLY A 618 7.25 -8.48 7.74
C GLY A 618 7.54 -9.65 6.80
N GLY A 619 7.84 -10.84 7.33
CA GLY A 619 8.01 -12.09 6.58
C GLY A 619 9.00 -13.06 7.22
N TRP A 620 8.99 -14.31 6.77
CA TRP A 620 9.76 -15.41 7.36
C TRP A 620 11.17 -15.53 6.75
N GLU A 621 12.21 -15.32 7.57
CA GLU A 621 13.61 -15.25 7.11
C GLU A 621 14.22 -16.65 6.89
N ALA A 622 13.78 -17.35 5.84
CA ALA A 622 14.14 -18.72 5.50
C ALA A 622 14.49 -18.87 4.01
N PRO A 623 15.76 -19.19 3.64
CA PRO A 623 16.14 -19.44 2.25
C PRO A 623 15.56 -20.73 1.68
N TYR A 624 15.42 -21.79 2.48
CA TYR A 624 14.71 -23.01 2.10
C TYR A 624 13.20 -22.79 2.07
N ASP A 625 12.58 -23.15 0.94
CA ASP A 625 11.14 -23.00 0.67
C ASP A 625 10.25 -24.06 1.33
N GLY A 626 10.83 -25.22 1.64
CA GLY A 626 10.11 -26.32 2.27
C GLY A 626 9.81 -26.06 3.74
N LEU A 627 8.98 -26.93 4.30
CA LEU A 627 8.67 -26.93 5.73
C LEU A 627 9.81 -27.57 6.53
N ARG A 628 9.97 -27.15 7.78
CA ARG A 628 11.05 -27.60 8.68
C ARG A 628 10.55 -28.33 9.90
N SER A 629 9.35 -27.97 10.34
CA SER A 629 8.66 -28.61 11.45
C SER A 629 7.14 -28.42 11.31
N PRO A 630 6.33 -29.27 11.95
CA PRO A 630 4.87 -29.18 11.87
C PRO A 630 4.31 -27.82 12.32
N LEU A 631 4.78 -27.24 13.44
CA LEU A 631 4.23 -25.97 13.94
C LEU A 631 4.67 -24.77 13.10
N TYR A 632 5.86 -24.81 12.52
CA TYR A 632 6.26 -23.84 11.48
C TYR A 632 5.33 -23.92 10.26
N GLY A 633 5.00 -25.15 9.84
CA GLY A 633 4.04 -25.40 8.75
C GLY A 633 2.62 -24.91 9.04
N GLU A 634 2.14 -25.06 10.28
CA GLU A 634 0.82 -24.55 10.70
C GLU A 634 0.72 -23.03 10.53
N ILE A 635 1.78 -22.28 10.85
CA ILE A 635 1.79 -20.82 10.67
C ILE A 635 1.85 -20.43 9.19
N LEU A 636 2.74 -21.03 8.40
CA LEU A 636 2.84 -20.70 6.97
C LEU A 636 1.56 -21.03 6.22
N LYS A 637 1.01 -22.23 6.44
CA LYS A 637 -0.25 -22.65 5.83
C LYS A 637 -1.42 -21.80 6.33
N GLY A 638 -1.48 -21.53 7.64
CA GLY A 638 -2.52 -20.68 8.22
C GLY A 638 -2.54 -19.28 7.63
N ALA A 639 -1.36 -18.70 7.34
CA ALA A 639 -1.26 -17.41 6.66
C ALA A 639 -1.80 -17.48 5.23
N ALA A 640 -1.38 -18.49 4.46
CA ALA A 640 -1.87 -18.69 3.09
C ALA A 640 -3.38 -18.92 3.04
N ASP A 641 -3.91 -19.76 3.91
CA ASP A 641 -5.33 -20.06 4.04
C ASP A 641 -6.11 -18.80 4.44
N TYR A 642 -5.59 -18.00 5.39
CA TYR A 642 -6.19 -16.72 5.79
C TYR A 642 -6.32 -15.79 4.58
N TYR A 643 -5.24 -15.58 3.83
CA TYR A 643 -5.25 -14.66 2.70
C TYR A 643 -6.09 -15.18 1.52
N SER A 644 -6.07 -16.49 1.26
CA SER A 644 -6.93 -17.13 0.25
C SER A 644 -8.41 -16.98 0.60
N LYS A 645 -8.79 -17.25 1.85
CA LYS A 645 -10.18 -17.10 2.32
C LYS A 645 -10.65 -15.65 2.34
N THR A 646 -9.77 -14.73 2.72
CA THR A 646 -10.13 -13.31 2.90
C THR A 646 -10.16 -12.55 1.58
N TYR A 647 -9.22 -12.83 0.66
CA TYR A 647 -9.03 -12.07 -0.57
C TYR A 647 -9.27 -12.88 -1.85
N GLY A 648 -9.53 -14.18 -1.73
CA GLY A 648 -9.66 -15.12 -2.84
C GLY A 648 -8.35 -15.86 -3.14
N GLU A 649 -8.48 -17.10 -3.61
CA GLU A 649 -7.36 -17.87 -4.15
C GLU A 649 -6.72 -17.12 -5.34
N GLY A 650 -5.39 -17.22 -5.48
CA GLY A 650 -4.64 -16.43 -6.46
C GLY A 650 -4.59 -14.91 -6.25
N SER A 651 -5.21 -14.36 -5.20
CA SER A 651 -5.09 -12.93 -4.89
C SER A 651 -3.63 -12.51 -4.62
N PRO A 652 -3.26 -11.22 -4.81
CA PRO A 652 -1.91 -10.76 -4.53
C PRO A 652 -1.43 -11.07 -3.11
N GLN A 653 -2.31 -10.94 -2.10
CA GLN A 653 -2.03 -11.25 -0.70
C GLN A 653 -1.75 -12.74 -0.50
N HIS A 654 -2.58 -13.61 -1.08
CA HIS A 654 -2.35 -15.06 -1.02
C HIS A 654 -1.03 -15.44 -1.70
N VAL A 655 -0.75 -14.89 -2.89
CA VAL A 655 0.49 -15.19 -3.64
C VAL A 655 1.75 -14.76 -2.87
N VAL A 656 1.78 -13.56 -2.27
CA VAL A 656 2.97 -13.10 -1.52
C VAL A 656 3.16 -13.79 -0.17
N SER A 657 2.10 -14.42 0.36
CA SER A 657 2.18 -15.24 1.56
C SER A 657 2.78 -16.62 1.32
N MET A 658 2.97 -17.00 0.06
CA MET A 658 3.51 -18.30 -0.35
C MET A 658 4.97 -18.19 -0.82
N PRO A 659 5.77 -19.27 -0.72
CA PRO A 659 7.10 -19.31 -1.31
C PRO A 659 7.01 -19.23 -2.84
N SER A 660 8.02 -18.63 -3.47
CA SER A 660 8.14 -18.51 -4.93
C SER A 660 9.43 -19.18 -5.40
N LYS A 661 9.35 -20.00 -6.44
CA LYS A 661 10.48 -20.81 -6.95
C LYS A 661 11.54 -20.00 -7.72
N THR A 662 11.27 -18.76 -8.09
CA THR A 662 12.15 -17.93 -8.95
C THR A 662 12.82 -16.76 -8.20
N SER A 663 12.92 -16.86 -6.88
CA SER A 663 12.91 -15.72 -5.98
C SER A 663 14.12 -15.64 -5.04
N ARG A 664 14.50 -14.45 -4.58
CA ARG A 664 15.66 -14.20 -3.70
C ARG A 664 15.30 -14.37 -2.23
N ALA A 665 16.19 -14.95 -1.43
CA ALA A 665 15.91 -15.27 -0.01
C ALA A 665 15.52 -14.04 0.85
N HIS A 666 16.20 -12.91 0.69
CA HIS A 666 15.97 -11.71 1.51
C HIS A 666 14.82 -10.80 1.03
N ILE A 667 14.31 -10.97 -0.20
CA ILE A 667 13.24 -10.11 -0.75
C ILE A 667 11.92 -10.86 -0.84
N ASP A 668 11.94 -12.05 -1.43
CA ASP A 668 10.75 -12.71 -1.96
C ASP A 668 10.23 -13.81 -1.02
N ARG A 669 10.65 -13.78 0.25
CA ARG A 669 10.23 -14.70 1.32
C ARG A 669 8.73 -14.56 1.64
N PRO A 670 8.05 -15.62 2.14
CA PRO A 670 6.65 -15.56 2.54
C PRO A 670 6.37 -14.35 3.43
N LYS A 671 5.38 -13.53 3.04
CA LYS A 671 5.03 -12.29 3.72
C LYS A 671 3.78 -12.48 4.57
N ILE A 672 3.85 -11.98 5.80
CA ILE A 672 2.74 -12.01 6.75
C ILE A 672 2.69 -10.67 7.49
N GLU A 673 1.52 -10.06 7.53
CA GLU A 673 1.27 -8.87 8.36
C GLU A 673 1.42 -9.24 9.84
N PRO A 674 2.09 -8.42 10.69
CA PRO A 674 2.28 -8.72 12.12
C PRO A 674 0.99 -9.05 12.86
N ARG A 675 -0.10 -8.31 12.64
CA ARG A 675 -1.42 -8.63 13.20
C ARG A 675 -1.95 -10.01 12.81
N ILE A 676 -1.60 -10.50 11.61
CA ILE A 676 -2.03 -11.83 11.15
C ILE A 676 -1.15 -12.92 11.75
N ALA A 677 0.15 -12.66 11.92
CA ALA A 677 1.02 -13.55 12.69
C ALA A 677 0.51 -13.70 14.14
N GLU A 678 0.08 -12.59 14.76
CA GLU A 678 -0.46 -12.58 16.13
C GLU A 678 -1.77 -13.38 16.23
N LEU A 679 -2.69 -13.17 15.29
CA LEU A 679 -3.93 -13.95 15.19
C LEU A 679 -3.63 -15.45 15.17
N LEU A 680 -2.71 -15.90 14.32
CA LEU A 680 -2.39 -17.32 14.16
C LEU A 680 -1.70 -17.90 15.40
N PHE A 681 -0.83 -17.14 16.08
CA PHE A 681 -0.24 -17.59 17.34
C PHE A 681 -1.27 -17.73 18.46
N ASN A 682 -2.21 -16.77 18.56
CA ASN A 682 -3.30 -16.84 19.52
C ASN A 682 -4.20 -18.06 19.24
N GLU A 683 -4.58 -18.29 17.98
CA GLU A 683 -5.36 -19.47 17.59
C GLU A 683 -4.63 -20.78 17.90
N MET A 684 -3.30 -20.82 17.70
CA MET A 684 -2.50 -22.02 17.99
C MET A 684 -2.52 -22.34 19.48
N VAL A 685 -2.38 -21.33 20.34
CA VAL A 685 -2.44 -21.48 21.79
C VAL A 685 -3.85 -21.85 22.27
N GLU A 686 -4.89 -21.20 21.75
CA GLU A 686 -6.28 -21.39 22.17
C GLU A 686 -6.83 -22.79 21.89
N LYS A 687 -6.25 -23.51 20.93
CA LYS A 687 -6.61 -24.90 20.63
C LYS A 687 -6.17 -25.87 21.73
N GLU A 688 -5.18 -25.51 22.54
CA GLU A 688 -4.52 -26.43 23.47
C GLU A 688 -5.11 -26.34 24.89
N LYS A 689 -5.97 -27.30 25.24
CA LYS A 689 -6.72 -27.29 26.52
C LYS A 689 -5.85 -27.37 27.79
N THR A 690 -4.65 -27.93 27.69
CA THR A 690 -3.72 -28.06 28.83
C THR A 690 -2.69 -26.94 28.90
N LEU A 691 -2.77 -25.96 27.99
CA LEU A 691 -1.91 -24.79 27.96
C LEU A 691 -2.60 -23.60 28.64
N THR A 692 -2.01 -23.10 29.72
CA THR A 692 -2.40 -21.86 30.38
C THR A 692 -1.47 -20.75 29.93
N VAL A 693 -1.99 -19.56 29.61
CA VAL A 693 -1.16 -18.41 29.21
C VAL A 693 -1.33 -17.24 30.17
N LEU A 694 -0.23 -16.72 30.70
CA LEU A 694 -0.18 -15.52 31.54
C LEU A 694 0.54 -14.40 30.79
N LEU A 695 -0.16 -13.30 30.53
CA LEU A 695 0.38 -12.14 29.80
C LEU A 695 0.71 -10.98 30.76
N GLY A 696 1.58 -10.06 30.34
CA GLY A 696 1.94 -8.88 31.12
C GLY A 696 2.87 -9.14 32.32
N HIS A 697 3.52 -10.29 32.41
CA HIS A 697 4.31 -10.70 33.57
C HIS A 697 5.77 -11.02 33.21
N ILE A 698 6.67 -10.54 34.05
CA ILE A 698 8.11 -10.76 33.96
C ILE A 698 8.58 -11.67 35.08
N ILE A 699 9.58 -12.50 34.79
CA ILE A 699 10.28 -13.27 35.80
C ILE A 699 11.23 -12.36 36.60
N THR A 700 11.31 -12.60 37.91
CA THR A 700 12.24 -11.86 38.80
C THR A 700 13.15 -12.76 39.61
N LYS A 701 12.75 -14.02 39.83
CA LYS A 701 13.52 -14.97 40.62
C LYS A 701 13.21 -16.39 40.18
N ALA A 702 14.22 -17.24 40.14
CA ALA A 702 14.06 -18.68 40.10
C ALA A 702 14.58 -19.26 41.42
N LYS A 703 13.77 -20.09 42.08
CA LYS A 703 14.22 -20.85 43.26
C LYS A 703 14.82 -22.16 42.77
N ARG A 704 16.08 -22.39 43.12
CA ARG A 704 16.82 -23.61 42.80
C ARG A 704 17.03 -24.46 44.04
N GLU A 705 17.08 -25.76 43.83
CA GLU A 705 17.56 -26.76 44.76
C GLU A 705 18.54 -27.68 44.02
N GLY A 706 19.84 -27.53 44.29
CA GLY A 706 20.89 -28.18 43.51
C GLY A 706 20.86 -27.80 42.02
N SER A 707 20.83 -28.81 41.15
CA SER A 707 20.75 -28.64 39.68
C SER A 707 19.31 -28.51 39.17
N LEU A 708 18.31 -28.37 40.05
CA LEU A 708 16.90 -28.27 39.64
C LEU A 708 16.31 -26.92 40.00
N ILE A 709 15.64 -26.29 39.03
CA ILE A 709 14.70 -25.20 39.30
C ILE A 709 13.43 -25.82 39.86
N GLN A 710 12.91 -25.25 40.95
CA GLN A 710 11.70 -25.74 41.63
C GLN A 710 10.49 -24.84 41.33
N SER A 711 10.71 -23.53 41.35
CA SER A 711 9.67 -22.53 41.15
C SER A 711 10.23 -21.23 40.62
N VAL A 712 9.38 -20.42 40.00
CA VAL A 712 9.70 -19.07 39.54
C VAL A 712 8.74 -18.05 40.12
N THR A 713 9.23 -16.85 40.40
CA THR A 713 8.44 -15.70 40.85
C THR A 713 8.22 -14.75 39.69
N LEU A 714 6.96 -14.51 39.38
CA LEU A 714 6.49 -13.69 38.28
C LEU A 714 5.84 -12.43 38.86
N LYS A 715 6.12 -11.26 38.31
CA LYS A 715 5.43 -10.01 38.67
C LYS A 715 4.86 -9.35 37.43
N PRO A 716 3.74 -8.60 37.54
CA PRO A 716 3.31 -7.72 36.48
C PRO A 716 4.46 -6.78 36.08
N MET A 717 4.65 -6.57 34.78
CA MET A 717 5.67 -5.65 34.28
C MET A 717 5.47 -4.23 34.87
N HIS A 718 4.21 -3.81 35.03
CA HIS A 718 3.80 -2.58 35.69
C HIS A 718 2.95 -2.88 36.93
N GLY A 719 3.60 -3.31 38.01
CA GLY A 719 2.93 -3.57 39.29
C GLY A 719 3.81 -4.33 40.27
N GLU A 720 3.30 -4.51 41.49
CA GLU A 720 4.09 -5.09 42.59
C GLU A 720 3.62 -6.49 43.02
N LYS A 721 2.37 -6.86 42.74
CA LYS A 721 1.79 -8.12 43.22
C LYS A 721 2.38 -9.31 42.45
N ALA A 722 3.39 -9.95 43.04
CA ALA A 722 4.01 -11.14 42.48
C ALA A 722 3.18 -12.41 42.73
N VAL A 723 3.32 -13.38 41.83
CA VAL A 723 2.80 -14.74 41.95
C VAL A 723 3.95 -15.74 41.83
N THR A 724 3.81 -16.91 42.45
CA THR A 724 4.82 -17.97 42.38
C THR A 724 4.23 -19.21 41.75
N VAL A 725 4.94 -19.79 40.79
CA VAL A 725 4.52 -21.02 40.09
C VAL A 725 5.63 -22.06 40.15
N SER A 726 5.25 -23.31 40.33
CA SER A 726 6.18 -24.45 40.36
C SER A 726 6.13 -25.23 39.05
N GLY A 727 7.23 -25.94 38.73
CA GLY A 727 7.36 -26.67 37.49
C GLY A 727 8.28 -27.88 37.64
N LYS A 728 8.04 -28.94 36.86
CA LYS A 728 8.99 -30.07 36.76
C LYS A 728 10.12 -29.74 35.79
N ILE A 729 9.77 -29.11 34.68
CA ILE A 729 10.69 -28.61 33.65
C ILE A 729 10.38 -27.14 33.40
N PHE A 730 11.42 -26.38 33.06
CA PHE A 730 11.32 -24.98 32.68
C PHE A 730 11.91 -24.77 31.28
N ALA A 731 11.41 -23.77 30.57
CA ALA A 731 12.00 -23.34 29.31
C ALA A 731 12.16 -21.81 29.25
N ASP A 732 13.33 -21.34 28.80
CA ASP A 732 13.59 -19.93 28.51
C ASP A 732 13.41 -19.68 27.01
N GLY A 733 12.23 -19.20 26.67
CA GLY A 733 11.82 -18.80 25.32
C GLY A 733 11.96 -17.29 25.08
N MET A 734 12.70 -16.54 25.92
CA MET A 734 12.89 -15.10 25.72
C MET A 734 14.09 -14.79 24.81
N TYR A 735 14.09 -13.62 24.19
CA TYR A 735 15.28 -13.10 23.50
C TYR A 735 16.39 -12.73 24.50
N GLU A 736 16.01 -12.29 25.70
CA GLU A 736 16.91 -11.75 26.73
C GLU A 736 17.56 -12.81 27.62
N GLY A 737 17.00 -14.01 27.68
CA GLY A 737 17.47 -15.08 28.57
C GLY A 737 17.27 -14.78 30.06
N ASP A 738 16.12 -14.20 30.44
CA ASP A 738 15.88 -13.75 31.81
C ASP A 738 15.63 -14.88 32.80
N LEU A 739 15.10 -16.03 32.36
CA LEU A 739 14.98 -17.18 33.24
C LEU A 739 16.37 -17.77 33.52
N MET A 740 17.27 -17.80 32.53
CA MET A 740 18.66 -18.16 32.77
C MET A 740 19.33 -17.21 33.78
N ALA A 741 19.11 -15.90 33.64
CA ALA A 741 19.65 -14.91 34.57
C ALA A 741 19.05 -15.07 35.98
N ALA A 742 17.73 -15.27 36.09
CA ALA A 742 17.04 -15.48 37.37
C ALA A 742 17.43 -16.80 38.06
N ALA A 743 17.92 -17.77 37.29
CA ALA A 743 18.44 -19.05 37.76
C ALA A 743 19.97 -19.04 37.99
N ASP A 744 20.64 -17.89 37.84
CA ASP A 744 22.08 -17.71 38.05
C ASP A 744 22.92 -18.68 37.19
N LEU A 745 22.60 -18.73 35.88
CA LEU A 745 23.34 -19.55 34.92
C LEU A 745 24.44 -18.77 34.23
N LYS A 746 25.51 -19.47 33.84
CA LYS A 746 26.57 -18.85 33.03
C LYS A 746 26.03 -18.50 31.65
N THR A 747 26.13 -17.21 31.34
CA THR A 747 25.78 -16.65 30.04
C THR A 747 26.94 -15.86 29.47
N GLN A 748 26.91 -15.64 28.16
CA GLN A 748 27.81 -14.75 27.44
C GLN A 748 27.02 -13.55 26.93
N ILE A 749 27.57 -12.36 27.11
CA ILE A 749 27.12 -11.12 26.47
C ILE A 749 28.30 -10.59 25.64
N GLY A 750 28.02 -10.03 24.48
CA GLY A 750 29.03 -9.46 23.59
C GLY A 750 29.74 -10.50 22.74
N ARG A 751 30.97 -10.21 22.33
CA ARG A 751 31.73 -10.98 21.35
C ARG A 751 32.91 -11.68 21.99
N GLU A 752 33.06 -12.96 21.67
CA GLU A 752 34.22 -13.76 22.02
C GLU A 752 35.43 -13.39 21.15
N ALA A 753 36.64 -13.57 21.67
CA ALA A 753 37.86 -13.36 20.90
C ALA A 753 38.02 -14.47 19.84
N ARG A 754 38.72 -14.18 18.71
CA ARG A 754 39.06 -15.21 17.70
C ARG A 754 39.73 -16.43 18.34
N SER A 755 40.59 -16.21 19.33
CA SER A 755 41.33 -17.26 20.04
C SER A 755 40.47 -18.13 20.96
N GLN A 756 39.28 -17.68 21.39
CA GLN A 756 38.45 -18.43 22.33
C GLN A 756 37.90 -19.73 21.72
N TYR A 757 37.49 -19.67 20.46
CA TYR A 757 36.90 -20.80 19.74
C TYR A 757 37.53 -21.06 18.36
N GLY A 758 38.60 -20.34 18.00
CA GLY A 758 39.26 -20.48 16.70
C GLY A 758 38.38 -20.02 15.52
N GLU A 759 37.45 -19.10 15.77
CA GLU A 759 36.53 -18.56 14.77
C GLU A 759 37.20 -17.42 14.01
N LYS A 760 37.25 -17.52 12.68
CA LYS A 760 37.95 -16.57 11.81
C LYS A 760 37.33 -15.16 11.93
N HIS A 761 36.01 -15.09 12.05
CA HIS A 761 35.27 -13.84 12.04
C HIS A 761 34.91 -13.31 13.44
N ALA A 762 35.33 -13.99 14.51
CA ALA A 762 34.99 -13.58 15.87
C ALA A 762 35.73 -12.31 16.34
N GLY A 763 35.23 -11.74 17.43
CA GLY A 763 35.74 -10.54 18.07
C GLY A 763 35.38 -9.25 17.34
N VAL A 764 36.21 -8.24 17.53
CA VAL A 764 36.21 -7.01 16.73
C VAL A 764 36.48 -7.36 15.27
N ILE A 765 35.61 -6.92 14.35
CA ILE A 765 35.72 -7.29 12.95
C ILE A 765 35.31 -6.15 12.02
N TYR A 766 36.12 -5.92 10.99
CA TYR A 766 35.81 -5.02 9.89
C TYR A 766 35.77 -5.82 8.61
N THR A 767 34.87 -5.46 7.71
CA THR A 767 34.67 -6.21 6.47
C THR A 767 34.47 -5.28 5.28
N GLN A 768 34.81 -5.74 4.09
CA GLN A 768 34.44 -5.09 2.84
C GLN A 768 33.60 -6.03 1.99
N GLU A 769 32.73 -5.46 1.17
CA GLU A 769 31.85 -6.22 0.29
C GLU A 769 32.67 -6.95 -0.81
N ARG A 770 32.53 -8.28 -0.92
CA ARG A 770 33.16 -9.07 -1.98
C ARG A 770 32.33 -8.98 -3.26
N HIS A 771 32.97 -8.66 -4.37
CA HIS A 771 32.28 -8.59 -5.67
C HIS A 771 31.84 -9.98 -6.15
N LYS A 772 30.71 -10.01 -6.85
CA LYS A 772 30.23 -11.21 -7.56
C LYS A 772 31.09 -11.47 -8.79
N GLU A 773 31.27 -12.74 -9.12
CA GLU A 773 31.88 -13.11 -10.39
C GLU A 773 30.96 -12.72 -11.58
N PRO A 774 31.52 -12.41 -12.77
CA PRO A 774 30.71 -12.14 -13.95
C PRO A 774 29.69 -13.25 -14.22
N GLY A 775 28.40 -12.87 -14.30
CA GLY A 775 27.29 -13.81 -14.54
C GLY A 775 26.67 -14.43 -13.29
N GLN A 776 27.28 -14.27 -12.12
CA GLN A 776 26.72 -14.74 -10.85
C GLN A 776 25.62 -13.78 -10.35
N ARG A 777 24.40 -14.29 -10.12
CA ARG A 777 23.26 -13.52 -9.61
C ARG A 777 23.34 -13.33 -8.10
N GLY A 778 23.88 -14.31 -7.36
CA GLY A 778 24.14 -14.18 -5.93
C GLY A 778 24.79 -15.39 -5.26
N PHE A 779 24.67 -15.45 -3.94
CA PHE A 779 25.41 -16.36 -3.06
C PHE A 779 24.47 -17.27 -2.24
N PRO A 780 24.88 -18.51 -1.89
CA PRO A 780 26.07 -19.15 -2.41
C PRO A 780 25.89 -19.48 -3.90
N LYS A 781 27.01 -19.56 -4.63
CA LYS A 781 27.00 -19.90 -6.06
C LYS A 781 26.22 -21.20 -6.33
N ALA A 782 26.33 -22.18 -5.45
CA ALA A 782 25.58 -23.44 -5.54
C ALA A 782 24.05 -23.25 -5.54
N ALA A 783 23.52 -22.28 -4.78
CA ALA A 783 22.09 -21.95 -4.78
C ALA A 783 21.69 -21.22 -6.08
N ASP A 784 22.57 -20.37 -6.60
CA ASP A 784 22.36 -19.67 -7.88
C ASP A 784 22.33 -20.64 -9.08
N GLU A 785 23.19 -21.66 -9.05
CA GLU A 785 23.27 -22.73 -10.05
C GLU A 785 22.22 -23.84 -9.87
N GLY A 786 21.44 -23.80 -8.78
CA GLY A 786 20.39 -24.78 -8.47
C GLY A 786 20.91 -26.13 -7.95
N THR A 787 22.18 -26.22 -7.52
CA THR A 787 22.78 -27.44 -6.93
C THR A 787 22.63 -27.50 -5.40
N LEU A 788 22.22 -26.39 -4.77
CA LEU A 788 21.79 -26.33 -3.39
C LEU A 788 20.34 -25.84 -3.33
N ASN A 789 19.45 -26.62 -2.74
CA ASN A 789 18.00 -26.34 -2.70
C ASN A 789 17.66 -25.29 -1.62
N ILE A 790 18.26 -24.11 -1.73
CA ILE A 790 17.89 -22.91 -1.00
C ILE A 790 17.84 -21.75 -1.98
N ARG A 791 17.11 -20.69 -1.65
CA ARG A 791 17.15 -19.47 -2.43
C ARG A 791 18.49 -18.77 -2.28
N TYR A 792 19.02 -18.25 -3.39
CA TYR A 792 20.23 -17.42 -3.36
C TYR A 792 19.95 -16.05 -2.73
N ASN A 793 20.98 -15.49 -2.11
CA ASN A 793 21.04 -14.12 -1.60
C ASN A 793 21.74 -13.21 -2.61
N SER A 794 21.11 -12.09 -2.97
CA SER A 794 21.73 -11.12 -3.90
C SER A 794 22.64 -10.11 -3.20
N HIS A 795 22.66 -10.06 -1.86
CA HIS A 795 23.67 -9.35 -1.10
C HIS A 795 25.01 -10.04 -1.26
N ALA A 796 26.09 -9.26 -1.27
CA ALA A 796 27.41 -9.83 -1.33
C ALA A 796 27.85 -10.46 -0.01
N THR A 797 28.80 -11.38 -0.13
CA THR A 797 29.58 -11.87 1.00
C THR A 797 30.64 -10.82 1.40
N ALA A 798 31.28 -10.99 2.55
CA ALA A 798 32.23 -10.03 3.08
C ALA A 798 33.64 -10.62 3.23
N ASP A 799 34.65 -9.85 2.82
CA ASP A 799 36.06 -10.13 3.10
C ASP A 799 36.51 -9.38 4.35
N ILE A 800 37.35 -10.02 5.17
CA ILE A 800 37.91 -9.40 6.37
C ILE A 800 38.86 -8.27 5.96
N VAL A 801 38.72 -7.14 6.64
CA VAL A 801 39.66 -6.03 6.63
C VAL A 801 40.29 -5.94 8.00
N GLU A 802 41.61 -6.00 8.08
CA GLU A 802 42.30 -5.86 9.36
C GLU A 802 42.26 -4.40 9.85
N GLY A 803 41.97 -4.22 11.13
CA GLY A 803 41.80 -2.91 11.74
C GLY A 803 42.11 -2.92 13.24
N PRO A 804 41.86 -1.80 13.95
CA PRO A 804 42.13 -1.71 15.37
C PRO A 804 41.40 -2.79 16.16
N GLN A 805 42.15 -3.50 17.02
CA GLN A 805 41.65 -4.54 17.93
C GLN A 805 41.04 -5.76 17.25
N SER A 806 41.24 -5.93 15.94
CA SER A 806 40.80 -7.09 15.16
C SER A 806 40.95 -8.40 15.94
N GLY A 807 39.83 -9.08 16.16
CA GLY A 807 39.76 -10.37 16.81
C GLY A 807 39.83 -10.40 18.34
N GLU A 808 39.95 -9.25 19.00
CA GLU A 808 39.79 -9.13 20.44
C GLU A 808 38.32 -9.31 20.86
N ALA A 809 38.09 -9.83 22.06
CA ALA A 809 36.76 -9.89 22.67
C ALA A 809 36.30 -8.52 23.13
N ASP A 810 34.98 -8.30 23.17
CA ASP A 810 34.38 -7.15 23.86
C ASP A 810 32.95 -7.44 24.36
N GLY A 811 32.40 -6.52 25.14
CA GLY A 811 31.03 -6.63 25.66
C GLY A 811 29.93 -6.13 24.71
N SER A 812 30.25 -5.81 23.46
CA SER A 812 29.31 -5.15 22.54
C SER A 812 28.47 -6.15 21.77
N VAL A 813 27.17 -5.90 21.64
CA VAL A 813 26.25 -6.75 20.86
C VAL A 813 25.79 -6.04 19.59
N MET A 814 25.23 -6.81 18.65
CA MET A 814 24.62 -6.28 17.43
C MET A 814 23.61 -5.18 17.71
N ALA A 815 23.69 -4.05 16.99
CA ALA A 815 22.74 -2.95 17.12
C ALA A 815 21.29 -3.39 16.86
N TYR A 816 20.41 -2.99 17.77
CA TYR A 816 18.97 -3.25 17.70
C TYR A 816 18.24 -2.22 16.83
N ASN A 817 16.97 -2.49 16.57
CA ASN A 817 16.05 -1.51 15.99
C ASN A 817 14.58 -1.89 16.23
N TYR A 818 13.68 -0.96 15.95
CA TYR A 818 12.30 -1.31 15.64
C TYR A 818 12.14 -1.57 14.14
N ARG A 819 11.13 -2.35 13.75
CA ARG A 819 10.69 -2.43 12.35
C ARG A 819 9.28 -1.85 12.23
N LEU A 820 9.19 -0.56 11.91
CA LEU A 820 7.89 0.08 11.68
C LEU A 820 7.22 -0.54 10.45
N ILE A 821 5.91 -0.81 10.55
CA ILE A 821 5.11 -1.12 9.37
C ILE A 821 4.59 0.18 8.80
N LEU A 822 5.01 0.49 7.57
CA LEU A 822 4.63 1.71 6.87
C LEU A 822 3.69 1.39 5.72
N THR A 823 2.80 2.33 5.44
CA THR A 823 1.91 2.29 4.28
C THR A 823 1.82 3.64 3.59
N ARG A 824 1.51 3.61 2.30
CA ARG A 824 1.14 4.80 1.51
C ARG A 824 -0.37 4.92 1.31
N ASP A 825 -1.14 3.90 1.71
CA ASP A 825 -2.59 3.92 1.63
C ASP A 825 -3.16 4.99 2.57
N PRO A 826 -3.73 6.10 2.06
CA PRO A 826 -4.26 7.17 2.89
C PRO A 826 -5.33 6.71 3.88
N ALA A 827 -6.07 5.64 3.59
CA ALA A 827 -7.10 5.07 4.49
C ALA A 827 -6.52 4.25 5.65
N ASN A 828 -5.23 3.96 5.59
CA ASN A 828 -4.51 3.15 6.58
C ASN A 828 -3.24 3.88 7.07
N ARG A 829 -3.05 5.16 6.74
CA ARG A 829 -1.79 5.86 6.99
C ARG A 829 -1.92 6.87 8.12
N ILE A 830 -1.17 6.64 9.20
CA ILE A 830 -0.98 7.58 10.28
C ILE A 830 0.31 8.37 10.03
N THR A 831 0.17 9.69 9.80
CA THR A 831 1.32 10.58 9.59
C THR A 831 2.06 10.81 10.91
N VAL A 832 3.37 10.54 10.93
CA VAL A 832 4.22 10.85 12.08
C VAL A 832 4.41 12.36 12.19
N GLN A 833 4.03 12.92 13.33
CA GLN A 833 4.27 14.31 13.67
C GLN A 833 5.73 14.51 14.07
N LYS A 834 6.20 15.77 14.02
CA LYS A 834 7.53 16.10 14.55
C LYS A 834 7.58 15.71 16.04
N PRO A 835 8.48 14.80 16.47
CA PRO A 835 8.56 14.42 17.87
C PRO A 835 8.84 15.64 18.77
N ALA A 836 8.22 15.70 19.95
CA ALA A 836 8.38 16.84 20.86
C ALA A 836 9.84 17.02 21.32
N ASN A 837 10.55 15.90 21.48
CA ASN A 837 11.98 15.83 21.81
C ASN A 837 12.87 15.66 20.56
N TYR A 838 12.43 16.15 19.39
CA TYR A 838 13.15 15.98 18.13
C TYR A 838 14.61 16.46 18.22
N ASP A 839 15.54 15.52 17.99
CA ASP A 839 16.97 15.77 17.88
C ASP A 839 17.47 15.33 16.50
N PRO A 840 17.92 16.25 15.63
CA PRO A 840 18.41 15.91 14.30
C PRO A 840 19.69 15.04 14.34
N ALA A 841 20.50 15.11 15.39
CA ALA A 841 21.66 14.25 15.55
C ALA A 841 21.24 12.79 15.77
N ILE A 842 20.22 12.55 16.62
CA ILE A 842 19.65 11.21 16.83
C ILE A 842 18.99 10.70 15.55
N ALA A 843 18.20 11.53 14.86
CA ALA A 843 17.55 11.15 13.60
C ALA A 843 18.54 10.70 12.51
N LYS A 844 19.66 11.43 12.38
CA LYS A 844 20.77 11.09 11.47
C LYS A 844 21.51 9.84 11.93
N ALA A 845 21.77 9.72 13.23
CA ALA A 845 22.48 8.58 13.83
C ALA A 845 21.68 7.27 13.75
N ALA A 846 20.35 7.33 13.74
CA ALA A 846 19.43 6.19 13.61
C ALA A 846 19.45 5.54 12.20
N GLY A 847 20.60 5.53 11.54
CA GLY A 847 20.81 5.21 10.14
C GLY A 847 20.63 3.75 9.73
N GLY A 848 20.86 3.51 8.43
CA GLY A 848 20.82 2.18 7.81
C GLY A 848 19.41 1.64 7.57
N GLY A 849 19.35 0.47 6.91
CA GLY A 849 18.10 -0.28 6.73
C GLY A 849 17.46 -0.14 5.36
N GLY A 850 16.90 -1.24 4.85
CA GLY A 850 16.06 -1.27 3.65
C GLY A 850 14.59 -1.50 3.98
N PHE A 851 13.73 -1.37 2.99
CA PHE A 851 12.37 -1.90 3.09
C PHE A 851 12.39 -3.41 2.88
N VAL A 852 11.57 -4.11 3.66
CA VAL A 852 11.03 -5.41 3.27
C VAL A 852 9.77 -5.09 2.45
N PRO A 853 9.84 -5.16 1.10
CA PRO A 853 8.74 -4.73 0.25
C PRO A 853 7.64 -5.80 0.19
N ASN A 854 6.52 -5.43 -0.44
CA ASN A 854 5.43 -6.33 -0.81
C ASN A 854 4.76 -7.05 0.37
N LEU A 855 4.69 -6.41 1.54
CA LEU A 855 3.81 -6.89 2.60
C LEU A 855 2.35 -6.74 2.11
N PRO A 856 1.45 -7.70 2.44
CA PRO A 856 0.04 -7.60 2.09
C PRO A 856 -0.57 -6.22 2.39
N ASN A 857 -1.57 -5.82 1.59
CA ASN A 857 -2.31 -4.57 1.78
C ASN A 857 -1.46 -3.29 1.64
N GLN A 858 -0.54 -3.28 0.67
CA GLN A 858 0.29 -2.13 0.29
C GLN A 858 1.21 -1.60 1.41
N LYS A 859 1.63 -2.50 2.30
CA LYS A 859 2.52 -2.19 3.41
C LYS A 859 3.96 -2.53 3.06
N VAL A 860 4.87 -1.97 3.84
CA VAL A 860 6.28 -2.36 3.90
C VAL A 860 6.70 -2.46 5.36
N ALA A 861 7.57 -3.41 5.70
CA ALA A 861 8.28 -3.33 6.97
C ALA A 861 9.59 -2.56 6.75
N TRP A 862 9.83 -1.50 7.52
CA TRP A 862 11.01 -0.69 7.39
C TRP A 862 12.07 -1.11 8.40
N ASN A 863 13.19 -1.65 7.93
CA ASN A 863 14.28 -2.13 8.78
C ASN A 863 15.29 -1.01 9.13
N GLY A 864 14.80 0.19 9.45
CA GLY A 864 15.62 1.38 9.78
C GLY A 864 15.80 1.60 11.28
N GLY A 865 16.30 2.79 11.67
CA GLY A 865 16.29 3.22 13.07
C GLY A 865 17.41 2.64 13.95
N ARG A 866 18.52 2.16 13.36
CA ARG A 866 19.60 1.53 14.12
C ARG A 866 20.47 2.57 14.81
N LEU A 867 20.33 2.69 16.12
CA LEU A 867 21.28 3.40 16.98
C LEU A 867 22.38 2.42 17.42
N ILE A 868 23.64 2.79 17.22
CA ILE A 868 24.80 1.98 17.63
C ILE A 868 25.31 2.52 18.96
N GLY A 869 25.38 1.67 19.97
CA GLY A 869 25.81 1.99 21.34
C GLY A 869 24.77 1.60 22.39
N PRO A 870 23.55 2.18 22.38
CA PRO A 870 22.57 1.99 23.45
C PRO A 870 22.18 0.53 23.71
N GLN A 871 22.25 -0.34 22.71
CA GLN A 871 21.93 -1.76 22.85
C GLN A 871 22.85 -2.48 23.84
N ASN A 872 24.08 -2.01 24.07
CA ASN A 872 25.05 -2.73 24.89
C ASN A 872 24.65 -2.83 26.36
N GLU A 873 23.83 -1.89 26.85
CA GLU A 873 23.29 -1.93 28.22
C GLU A 873 22.07 -2.86 28.35
N TYR A 874 21.32 -3.09 27.27
CA TYR A 874 20.03 -3.80 27.29
C TYR A 874 20.12 -5.26 27.80
N PRO A 875 21.09 -6.10 27.39
CA PRO A 875 21.14 -7.49 27.83
C PRO A 875 21.21 -7.63 29.34
N GLY A 876 22.05 -6.81 29.99
CA GLY A 876 22.30 -6.84 31.44
C GLY A 876 21.29 -6.06 32.29
N ALA A 877 20.50 -5.18 31.67
CA ALA A 877 19.59 -4.25 32.35
C ALA A 877 18.36 -4.94 32.98
N ASP A 878 17.77 -4.27 33.95
CA ASP A 878 16.43 -4.58 34.45
C ASP A 878 15.35 -4.01 33.51
N TRP A 879 14.09 -4.38 33.75
CA TRP A 879 12.98 -4.01 32.86
C TRP A 879 12.76 -2.49 32.73
N PRO A 880 12.77 -1.68 33.80
CA PRO A 880 12.69 -0.22 33.65
C PRO A 880 13.77 0.35 32.74
N LYS A 881 15.02 -0.09 32.88
CA LYS A 881 16.11 0.38 32.01
C LYS A 881 15.98 -0.16 30.57
N ARG A 882 15.50 -1.38 30.38
CA ARG A 882 15.19 -1.92 29.05
C ARG A 882 14.09 -1.14 28.35
N GLU A 883 13.04 -0.75 29.06
CA GLU A 883 11.98 0.11 28.52
C GLU A 883 12.51 1.49 28.12
N GLU A 884 13.39 2.08 28.94
CA GLU A 884 14.08 3.33 28.60
C GLU A 884 14.87 3.20 27.29
N ILE A 885 15.66 2.13 27.15
CA ILE A 885 16.45 1.85 25.95
C ILE A 885 15.53 1.60 24.74
N SER A 886 14.51 0.75 24.88
CA SER A 886 13.52 0.46 23.84
C SER A 886 12.83 1.73 23.36
N LYS A 887 12.37 2.56 24.29
CA LYS A 887 11.76 3.86 23.97
C LYS A 887 12.72 4.74 23.19
N ARG A 888 14.00 4.81 23.56
CA ARG A 888 15.03 5.56 22.81
C ARG A 888 15.17 5.08 21.37
N TYR A 889 15.13 3.76 21.12
CA TYR A 889 15.17 3.22 19.76
C TYR A 889 13.92 3.55 18.95
N LEU A 890 12.73 3.40 19.55
CA LEU A 890 11.47 3.74 18.89
C LEU A 890 11.40 5.22 18.54
N GLU A 891 11.71 6.10 19.50
CA GLU A 891 11.77 7.54 19.30
C GLU A 891 12.81 7.90 18.23
N GLY A 892 14.01 7.32 18.26
CA GLY A 892 15.03 7.53 17.24
C GLY A 892 14.54 7.16 15.84
N MET A 893 13.75 6.10 15.72
CA MET A 893 13.16 5.67 14.45
C MET A 893 12.04 6.60 13.97
N LEU A 894 11.19 7.10 14.87
CA LEU A 894 10.15 8.09 14.55
C LEU A 894 10.77 9.44 14.17
N MET A 895 11.79 9.89 14.90
CA MET A 895 12.59 11.08 14.57
C MET A 895 13.24 10.91 13.19
N ARG A 896 13.78 9.73 12.89
CA ARG A 896 14.34 9.45 11.57
C ARG A 896 13.28 9.51 10.48
N LEU A 897 12.11 8.87 10.66
CA LEU A 897 11.03 8.90 9.68
C LEU A 897 10.64 10.35 9.36
N TRP A 898 10.47 11.17 10.41
CA TRP A 898 10.15 12.57 10.25
C TRP A 898 11.28 13.33 9.53
N TRP A 899 12.54 13.13 9.94
CA TRP A 899 13.71 13.78 9.32
C TRP A 899 13.84 13.46 7.84
N VAL A 900 13.79 12.16 7.45
CA VAL A 900 13.89 11.76 6.05
C VAL A 900 12.73 12.24 5.19
N GLN A 901 11.60 12.64 5.77
CA GLN A 901 10.44 13.15 5.04
C GLN A 901 10.40 14.68 4.95
N ASN A 902 10.88 15.38 5.98
CA ASN A 902 10.59 16.81 6.17
C ASN A 902 11.84 17.69 6.21
N ASP A 903 13.02 17.16 6.51
CA ASP A 903 14.22 17.97 6.72
C ASP A 903 14.99 18.21 5.40
N PRO A 904 15.29 19.48 5.04
CA PRO A 904 16.09 19.84 3.86
C PRO A 904 17.50 19.22 3.81
N GLU A 905 18.08 18.84 4.95
CA GLU A 905 19.39 18.19 5.02
C GLU A 905 19.36 16.71 4.64
N ALA A 906 18.20 16.07 4.67
CA ALA A 906 18.05 14.69 4.19
C ALA A 906 18.32 14.61 2.67
N PRO A 907 18.92 13.53 2.14
CA PRO A 907 19.11 13.39 0.70
C PRO A 907 17.78 13.45 -0.06
N GLU A 908 17.73 14.15 -1.20
CA GLU A 908 16.50 14.29 -2.00
C GLU A 908 15.92 12.94 -2.44
N LYS A 909 16.79 11.97 -2.76
CA LYS A 909 16.42 10.59 -3.08
C LYS A 909 15.64 9.95 -1.93
N ASP A 910 16.11 10.12 -0.70
CA ASP A 910 15.48 9.55 0.49
C ASP A 910 14.15 10.26 0.77
N ARG A 911 14.10 11.61 0.68
CA ARG A 911 12.84 12.35 0.77
C ARG A 911 11.79 11.86 -0.21
N LYS A 912 12.17 11.65 -1.48
CA LYS A 912 11.26 11.11 -2.51
C LYS A 912 10.83 9.66 -2.22
N GLN A 913 11.74 8.83 -1.73
CA GLN A 913 11.44 7.44 -1.37
C GLN A 913 10.49 7.35 -0.17
N PHE A 914 10.69 8.20 0.85
CA PHE A 914 9.91 8.21 2.07
C PHE A 914 8.65 9.10 1.99
N ALA A 915 8.52 9.91 0.94
CA ALA A 915 7.34 10.71 0.68
C ALA A 915 6.07 9.85 0.74
N ASN A 916 5.06 10.38 1.42
CA ASN A 916 3.75 9.76 1.57
C ASN A 916 3.71 8.43 2.36
N TYR A 917 4.79 7.97 2.97
CA TYR A 917 4.71 6.90 3.97
C TYR A 917 4.24 7.43 5.33
N GLY A 918 3.48 6.63 6.05
CA GLY A 918 3.18 6.81 7.47
C GLY A 918 3.03 5.45 8.14
N LEU A 919 2.82 5.42 9.46
CA LEU A 919 2.57 4.17 10.19
C LEU A 919 1.27 3.53 9.67
N ALA A 920 1.25 2.21 9.55
CA ALA A 920 0.04 1.48 9.20
C ALA A 920 -0.94 1.47 10.38
N ALA A 921 -2.14 2.03 10.19
CA ALA A 921 -3.14 2.23 11.21
C ALA A 921 -3.78 0.94 11.72
N ASP A 922 -3.78 -0.10 10.88
CA ASP A 922 -4.27 -1.42 11.17
C ASP A 922 -3.25 -2.37 11.82
N GLU A 923 -2.02 -1.90 12.01
CA GLU A 923 -1.01 -2.57 12.81
C GLU A 923 -0.89 -1.87 14.17
N PHE A 924 -0.75 -2.67 15.23
CA PHE A 924 -0.55 -2.19 16.61
C PHE A 924 -1.55 -1.10 17.06
N PRO A 925 -2.87 -1.29 16.85
CA PRO A 925 -3.87 -0.23 17.06
C PRO A 925 -3.99 0.22 18.52
N ASP A 926 -3.56 -0.60 19.47
CA ASP A 926 -3.50 -0.34 20.91
C ASP A 926 -2.11 0.10 21.40
N ASN A 927 -1.12 0.21 20.51
CA ASN A 927 0.23 0.66 20.83
C ASN A 927 0.69 1.82 19.93
N GLN A 928 -0.22 2.77 19.67
CA GLN A 928 0.04 3.97 18.87
C GLN A 928 0.59 3.66 17.46
N HIS A 929 0.21 2.52 16.90
CA HIS A 929 0.66 2.04 15.59
C HIS A 929 2.17 1.77 15.51
N ALA A 930 2.80 1.54 16.65
CA ALA A 930 4.20 1.15 16.79
C ALA A 930 4.32 -0.31 17.26
N PRO A 931 5.34 -1.07 16.81
CA PRO A 931 5.51 -2.45 17.23
C PRO A 931 5.64 -2.61 18.75
N TYR A 932 5.17 -3.74 19.29
CA TYR A 932 5.13 -3.99 20.73
C TYR A 932 6.52 -4.19 21.35
N GLU A 933 7.44 -4.83 20.62
CA GLU A 933 8.77 -5.18 21.12
C GLU A 933 9.89 -4.65 20.21
N ILE A 934 11.02 -4.30 20.81
CA ILE A 934 12.25 -3.98 20.08
C ILE A 934 12.83 -5.25 19.45
N TYR A 935 13.44 -5.14 18.27
CA TYR A 935 14.16 -6.27 17.69
C TYR A 935 15.50 -6.51 18.39
N VAL A 936 15.46 -7.34 19.43
CA VAL A 936 16.63 -7.88 20.09
C VAL A 936 17.32 -8.89 19.17
N ARG A 937 18.48 -8.52 18.64
CA ARG A 937 19.25 -9.40 17.74
C ARG A 937 20.08 -10.42 18.49
N GLU A 938 20.53 -10.05 19.68
CA GLU A 938 21.48 -10.78 20.50
C GLU A 938 21.48 -10.14 21.89
N ALA A 939 21.23 -10.93 22.93
CA ALA A 939 21.36 -10.49 24.31
C ALA A 939 22.26 -11.47 25.07
N ARG A 940 21.77 -12.07 26.16
CA ARG A 940 22.47 -13.20 26.79
C ARG A 940 22.38 -14.41 25.87
N ARG A 941 23.49 -15.09 25.67
CA ARG A 941 23.53 -16.45 25.12
C ARG A 941 23.92 -17.41 26.22
N LEU A 942 23.26 -18.55 26.29
CA LEU A 942 23.65 -19.62 27.20
C LEU A 942 25.11 -20.03 26.95
N VAL A 943 25.90 -20.32 27.98
CA VAL A 943 27.16 -21.07 27.83
C VAL A 943 26.90 -22.52 28.17
N GLY A 944 26.26 -23.21 27.23
CA GLY A 944 25.66 -24.53 27.42
C GLY A 944 26.66 -25.67 27.25
N ARG A 945 26.13 -26.89 27.22
CA ARG A 945 26.92 -28.12 27.01
C ARG A 945 27.61 -28.17 25.65
N TYR A 946 27.11 -27.40 24.68
CA TYR A 946 27.83 -27.04 23.46
C TYR A 946 27.58 -25.61 23.07
N VAL A 947 28.61 -24.96 22.54
CA VAL A 947 28.52 -23.65 21.91
C VAL A 947 28.51 -23.87 20.41
N PHE A 948 27.42 -23.53 19.75
CA PHE A 948 27.33 -23.51 18.29
C PHE A 948 28.18 -22.35 17.73
N LYS A 949 29.06 -22.63 16.77
CA LYS A 949 30.12 -21.72 16.31
C LYS A 949 30.06 -21.50 14.80
N GLU A 950 30.90 -20.60 14.30
CA GLU A 950 31.14 -20.36 12.89
C GLU A 950 31.40 -21.66 12.12
N GLN A 951 32.25 -22.54 12.65
CA GLN A 951 32.65 -23.78 11.96
C GLN A 951 31.48 -24.75 11.76
N ASP A 952 30.40 -24.63 12.55
CA ASP A 952 29.19 -25.43 12.36
C ASP A 952 28.41 -25.02 11.10
N ASN A 953 28.64 -23.82 10.57
CA ASN A 953 27.93 -23.23 9.43
C ASN A 953 28.66 -23.38 8.09
N VAL A 954 29.95 -23.76 8.12
CA VAL A 954 30.77 -23.91 6.91
C VAL A 954 30.89 -25.38 6.53
N VAL A 955 31.16 -25.66 5.25
CA VAL A 955 31.40 -27.03 4.79
C VAL A 955 32.54 -27.66 5.58
N ALA A 956 32.29 -28.83 6.17
CA ALA A 956 33.30 -29.56 6.93
C ALA A 956 34.37 -30.13 5.99
N PRO A 957 35.67 -30.05 6.35
CA PRO A 957 36.72 -30.66 5.57
C PRO A 957 36.48 -32.15 5.30
N GLY A 958 36.65 -32.56 4.04
CA GLY A 958 36.53 -33.97 3.62
C GLY A 958 35.10 -34.42 3.28
N ILE A 959 34.09 -33.57 3.43
CA ILE A 959 32.70 -33.85 3.00
C ILE A 959 32.10 -32.64 2.28
N SER A 960 30.92 -32.81 1.68
CA SER A 960 30.23 -31.79 0.87
C SER A 960 29.03 -31.16 1.59
N ARG A 961 29.09 -31.09 2.93
CA ARG A 961 28.07 -30.50 3.82
C ARG A 961 28.72 -29.98 5.10
N THR A 962 27.97 -29.24 5.90
CA THR A 962 28.40 -28.77 7.24
C THR A 962 28.68 -29.92 8.21
N PRO A 963 29.39 -29.68 9.34
CA PRO A 963 29.58 -30.69 10.39
C PRO A 963 28.30 -31.43 10.78
N ILE A 964 28.48 -32.71 11.11
CA ILE A 964 27.39 -33.62 11.45
C ILE A 964 27.26 -33.69 12.97
N HIS A 965 26.06 -33.37 13.47
CA HIS A 965 25.72 -33.43 14.88
C HIS A 965 24.78 -34.59 15.16
N VAL A 966 25.22 -35.55 15.97
CA VAL A 966 24.48 -36.80 16.29
C VAL A 966 23.17 -36.58 17.02
N ASP A 967 23.04 -35.42 17.66
CA ASP A 967 21.92 -34.98 18.45
C ASP A 967 21.25 -33.74 17.83
N SER A 968 21.30 -33.60 16.51
CA SER A 968 20.64 -32.49 15.80
C SER A 968 19.13 -32.43 16.10
N ILE A 969 18.63 -31.27 16.48
CA ILE A 969 17.21 -31.02 16.80
C ILE A 969 16.55 -29.98 15.91
N ALA A 970 17.34 -29.26 15.13
CA ALA A 970 16.87 -28.26 14.18
C ALA A 970 17.93 -28.04 13.10
N ILE A 971 17.60 -27.25 12.08
CA ILE A 971 18.57 -26.74 11.12
C ILE A 971 18.53 -25.23 11.03
N THR A 972 19.66 -24.62 10.72
CA THR A 972 19.74 -23.26 10.17
C THR A 972 20.15 -23.33 8.71
N ASP A 973 19.77 -22.34 7.93
CA ASP A 973 20.13 -22.18 6.51
C ASP A 973 20.27 -20.72 6.10
N TRP A 974 20.09 -19.77 7.04
CA TRP A 974 20.41 -18.38 6.80
C TRP A 974 21.92 -18.18 6.91
N PRO A 975 22.54 -17.40 6.02
CA PRO A 975 23.95 -17.06 6.14
C PRO A 975 24.28 -16.44 7.49
N VAL A 976 25.49 -16.66 8.00
CA VAL A 976 25.95 -15.92 9.18
C VAL A 976 25.86 -14.41 8.89
N ASP A 977 24.99 -13.73 9.64
CA ASP A 977 24.63 -12.32 9.44
C ASP A 977 24.76 -11.54 10.76
N SER A 978 25.66 -10.57 10.75
CA SER A 978 25.87 -9.62 11.83
C SER A 978 25.79 -8.18 11.34
N VAL A 979 25.25 -7.32 12.20
CA VAL A 979 25.16 -5.87 11.97
C VAL A 979 26.12 -5.13 12.90
N ALA A 980 26.22 -3.81 12.73
CA ALA A 980 27.19 -3.01 13.48
C ALA A 980 27.06 -3.19 15.00
N CYS A 981 28.19 -3.38 15.69
CA CYS A 981 28.25 -3.49 17.16
C CYS A 981 28.72 -2.17 17.80
N LEU A 982 29.73 -1.52 17.20
CA LEU A 982 30.27 -0.23 17.65
C LEU A 982 30.45 0.75 16.49
N PRO A 983 30.38 2.07 16.73
CA PRO A 983 30.47 3.09 15.69
C PRO A 983 31.93 3.38 15.26
N ARG A 984 32.73 2.33 15.03
CA ARG A 984 34.13 2.43 14.56
C ARG A 984 34.29 1.79 13.18
N LYS A 985 35.31 2.22 12.42
CA LYS A 985 35.58 1.76 11.04
C LYS A 985 37.08 1.59 10.81
N ALA A 986 37.45 0.60 10.00
CA ALA A 986 38.78 0.50 9.40
C ALA A 986 38.81 1.22 8.04
N PRO A 987 39.97 1.74 7.58
CA PRO A 987 40.09 2.28 6.22
C PRO A 987 39.65 1.26 5.16
N GLY A 988 38.73 1.65 4.28
CA GLY A 988 38.18 0.76 3.25
C GLY A 988 37.14 -0.27 3.74
N GLY A 989 36.95 -0.40 5.05
CA GLY A 989 36.00 -1.34 5.66
C GLY A 989 34.65 -0.71 6.04
N SER A 990 33.68 -1.60 6.24
CA SER A 990 32.39 -1.35 6.85
C SER A 990 32.53 -1.01 8.35
N THR A 991 31.44 -0.54 8.95
CA THR A 991 31.36 -0.35 10.42
C THR A 991 31.60 -1.67 11.14
N ASP A 992 32.31 -1.61 12.28
CA ASP A 992 32.64 -2.77 13.11
C ASP A 992 31.42 -3.66 13.40
N GLY A 993 31.60 -4.96 13.23
CA GLY A 993 30.59 -5.99 13.46
C GLY A 993 29.70 -6.30 12.26
N ILE A 994 29.70 -5.47 11.20
CA ILE A 994 28.96 -5.77 9.97
C ILE A 994 29.64 -6.93 9.24
N LEU A 995 28.90 -8.02 9.01
CA LEU A 995 29.37 -9.21 8.31
C LEU A 995 28.17 -9.95 7.70
N PHE A 996 28.30 -10.40 6.46
CA PHE A 996 27.35 -11.32 5.84
C PHE A 996 28.12 -12.39 5.08
N LEU A 997 27.98 -13.67 5.46
CA LEU A 997 28.76 -14.79 4.91
C LEU A 997 27.95 -15.65 3.94
N GLY A 998 27.48 -15.02 2.87
CA GLY A 998 26.58 -15.65 1.89
C GLY A 998 27.22 -16.80 1.09
N GLU A 999 28.53 -16.78 0.87
CA GLU A 999 29.23 -17.82 0.10
C GLU A 999 29.80 -18.93 0.99
N GLU A 1000 30.15 -18.62 2.23
CA GLU A 1000 30.80 -19.54 3.17
C GLU A 1000 29.78 -20.42 3.90
N THR A 1001 28.60 -19.86 4.19
CA THR A 1001 27.58 -20.54 5.00
C THR A 1001 26.77 -21.55 4.18
N ARG A 1002 26.44 -22.69 4.78
CA ARG A 1002 25.55 -23.72 4.24
C ARG A 1002 24.54 -24.17 5.30
N PRO A 1003 23.43 -24.85 4.92
CA PRO A 1003 22.48 -25.37 5.90
C PRO A 1003 23.13 -26.28 6.96
N ALA A 1004 23.00 -25.92 8.23
CA ALA A 1004 23.72 -26.53 9.35
C ALA A 1004 22.78 -27.16 10.38
N GLN A 1005 23.27 -28.20 11.06
CA GLN A 1005 22.55 -28.90 12.12
C GLN A 1005 22.75 -28.20 13.48
N VAL A 1006 21.66 -27.95 14.20
CA VAL A 1006 21.69 -27.36 15.55
C VAL A 1006 21.58 -28.50 16.58
N PRO A 1007 22.61 -28.75 17.39
CA PRO A 1007 22.62 -29.89 18.32
C PRO A 1007 21.80 -29.63 19.59
N TYR A 1008 21.18 -30.68 20.14
CA TYR A 1008 20.36 -30.64 21.37
C TYR A 1008 21.13 -30.07 22.56
N ARG A 1009 22.40 -30.44 22.70
CA ARG A 1009 23.28 -29.92 23.75
C ARG A 1009 23.49 -28.40 23.73
N SER A 1010 23.11 -27.69 22.67
CA SER A 1010 23.06 -26.21 22.68
C SER A 1010 21.87 -25.65 23.47
N LEU A 1011 20.83 -26.45 23.74
CA LEU A 1011 19.67 -26.03 24.55
C LEU A 1011 19.88 -26.27 26.05
N LEU A 1012 20.94 -26.98 26.43
CA LEU A 1012 21.16 -27.50 27.77
C LEU A 1012 22.22 -26.71 28.53
N ALA A 1013 21.87 -26.26 29.73
CA ALA A 1013 22.79 -25.63 30.66
C ALA A 1013 23.78 -26.66 31.25
N LYS A 1014 24.89 -26.17 31.80
CA LYS A 1014 25.87 -27.02 32.52
C LYS A 1014 25.48 -27.20 33.99
N GLU A 1015 24.77 -26.21 34.54
CA GLU A 1015 24.52 -26.04 35.97
C GLU A 1015 23.12 -26.49 36.41
N VAL A 1016 22.17 -26.58 35.46
CA VAL A 1016 20.77 -26.95 35.70
C VAL A 1016 20.35 -28.02 34.72
N ASP A 1017 19.64 -29.03 35.23
CA ASP A 1017 19.26 -30.22 34.47
C ASP A 1017 17.83 -30.14 33.89
N ASN A 1018 16.94 -29.34 34.49
CA ASN A 1018 15.54 -29.21 34.09
C ASN A 1018 15.18 -27.90 33.39
N LEU A 1019 16.16 -27.27 32.73
CA LEU A 1019 15.96 -26.08 31.90
C LEU A 1019 16.28 -26.38 30.43
N LEU A 1020 15.38 -25.95 29.54
CA LEU A 1020 15.56 -25.90 28.09
C LEU A 1020 15.67 -24.45 27.62
N VAL A 1021 16.59 -24.13 26.73
CA VAL A 1021 16.78 -22.75 26.22
C VAL A 1021 16.67 -22.72 24.70
N PRO A 1022 15.46 -22.76 24.11
CA PRO A 1022 15.27 -22.82 22.65
C PRO A 1022 15.56 -21.52 21.89
N VAL A 1023 15.60 -20.36 22.56
CA VAL A 1023 15.76 -19.05 21.91
C VAL A 1023 17.14 -18.47 22.17
N ALA A 1024 17.43 -18.07 23.42
CA ALA A 1024 18.74 -17.61 23.91
C ALA A 1024 19.80 -18.72 24.02
N LEU A 1025 19.73 -19.70 23.11
CA LEU A 1025 20.49 -20.94 23.13
C LEU A 1025 22.01 -20.72 23.06
N SER A 1026 22.75 -21.79 23.32
CA SER A 1026 24.21 -21.72 23.41
C SER A 1026 24.90 -21.65 22.04
N ALA A 1027 25.41 -20.45 21.72
CA ALA A 1027 26.21 -20.17 20.53
C ALA A 1027 27.25 -19.06 20.78
N SER A 1028 28.31 -19.04 19.97
CA SER A 1028 29.22 -17.89 19.87
C SER A 1028 28.52 -16.74 19.16
N HIS A 1029 29.07 -15.52 19.23
CA HIS A 1029 28.55 -14.38 18.47
C HIS A 1029 28.43 -14.66 16.97
N ILE A 1030 29.39 -15.38 16.39
CA ILE A 1030 29.40 -15.69 14.95
C ILE A 1030 28.43 -16.83 14.61
N GLY A 1031 28.43 -17.92 15.39
CA GLY A 1031 27.45 -19.00 15.21
C GLY A 1031 26.01 -18.52 15.40
N TRP A 1032 25.79 -17.56 16.29
CA TRP A 1032 24.50 -16.92 16.55
C TRP A 1032 23.92 -16.21 15.32
N GLY A 1033 24.78 -15.64 14.45
CA GLY A 1033 24.37 -14.94 13.25
C GLY A 1033 23.51 -15.78 12.28
N ALA A 1034 23.66 -17.11 12.29
CA ALA A 1034 22.83 -18.04 11.52
C ALA A 1034 21.60 -18.54 12.30
N ILE A 1035 21.66 -18.62 13.63
CA ILE A 1035 20.62 -19.24 14.47
C ILE A 1035 19.48 -18.28 14.83
N ARG A 1036 19.76 -16.98 14.93
CA ARG A 1036 18.90 -15.97 15.57
C ARG A 1036 17.59 -15.60 14.87
N LEU A 1037 17.03 -16.51 14.08
CA LEU A 1037 15.87 -16.28 13.24
C LEU A 1037 14.70 -17.15 13.68
N GLU A 1038 13.51 -16.59 13.53
CA GLU A 1038 12.26 -17.15 14.01
C GLU A 1038 11.96 -18.54 13.46
N PRO A 1039 12.23 -18.88 12.18
CA PRO A 1039 12.06 -20.26 11.69
C PRO A 1039 12.91 -21.28 12.46
N VAL A 1040 14.16 -20.94 12.80
CA VAL A 1040 15.07 -21.82 13.54
C VAL A 1040 14.61 -21.95 14.99
N TRP A 1041 14.24 -20.84 15.62
CA TRP A 1041 13.72 -20.86 17.00
C TRP A 1041 12.38 -21.56 17.13
N MET A 1042 11.47 -21.45 16.16
CA MET A 1042 10.22 -22.21 16.14
C MET A 1042 10.50 -23.71 16.10
N GLN A 1043 11.44 -24.13 15.27
CA GLN A 1043 11.86 -25.53 15.17
C GLN A 1043 12.54 -26.01 16.46
N ALA A 1044 13.50 -25.25 16.99
CA ALA A 1044 14.19 -25.57 18.24
C ALA A 1044 13.22 -25.61 19.44
N GLY A 1045 12.25 -24.70 19.48
CA GLY A 1045 11.16 -24.66 20.45
C GLY A 1045 10.28 -25.91 20.38
N GLU A 1046 9.83 -26.28 19.19
CA GLU A 1046 9.05 -27.50 18.99
C GLU A 1046 9.83 -28.74 19.45
N SER A 1047 11.12 -28.83 19.12
CA SER A 1047 11.99 -29.90 19.59
C SER A 1047 12.18 -29.90 21.10
N ALA A 1048 12.28 -28.73 21.74
CA ALA A 1048 12.31 -28.61 23.19
C ALA A 1048 10.99 -29.09 23.84
N GLY A 1049 9.84 -28.82 23.21
CA GLY A 1049 8.54 -29.35 23.67
C GLY A 1049 8.48 -30.88 23.63
N PHE A 1050 8.99 -31.50 22.57
CA PHE A 1050 9.15 -32.97 22.51
C PHE A 1050 10.12 -33.49 23.58
N ALA A 1051 11.26 -32.81 23.78
CA ALA A 1051 12.22 -33.18 24.79
C ALA A 1051 11.62 -33.14 26.21
N ALA A 1052 10.84 -32.09 26.53
CA ALA A 1052 10.13 -32.00 27.80
C ALA A 1052 9.14 -33.16 27.98
N ALA A 1053 8.34 -33.47 26.96
CA ALA A 1053 7.38 -34.58 27.02
C ALA A 1053 8.06 -35.94 27.21
N LEU A 1054 9.16 -36.20 26.48
CA LEU A 1054 9.94 -37.42 26.63
C LEU A 1054 10.61 -37.50 28.00
N ALA A 1055 11.14 -36.40 28.51
CA ALA A 1055 11.75 -36.34 29.83
C ALA A 1055 10.73 -36.65 30.94
N ILE A 1056 9.54 -36.03 30.91
CA ILE A 1056 8.45 -36.33 31.85
C ILE A 1056 8.01 -37.80 31.76
N ARG A 1057 7.79 -38.32 30.55
CA ARG A 1057 7.37 -39.72 30.33
C ARG A 1057 8.44 -40.71 30.81
N GLY A 1058 9.70 -40.41 30.54
CA GLY A 1058 10.86 -41.19 30.96
C GLY A 1058 11.28 -40.95 32.41
N LYS A 1059 10.57 -40.09 33.16
CA LYS A 1059 10.90 -39.71 34.55
C LYS A 1059 12.36 -39.27 34.70
N THR A 1060 12.86 -38.53 33.72
CA THR A 1060 14.21 -37.99 33.67
C THR A 1060 14.17 -36.48 33.48
N THR A 1061 15.32 -35.84 33.51
CA THR A 1061 15.46 -34.41 33.19
C THR A 1061 15.82 -34.24 31.71
N PRO A 1062 15.50 -33.10 31.08
CA PRO A 1062 15.99 -32.74 29.76
C PRO A 1062 17.49 -32.96 29.56
N ALA A 1063 18.30 -32.64 30.57
CA ALA A 1063 19.73 -32.85 30.58
C ALA A 1063 20.19 -34.32 30.54
N ALA A 1064 19.40 -35.22 31.13
CA ALA A 1064 19.69 -36.65 31.20
C ALA A 1064 18.85 -37.47 30.20
N LEU A 1065 18.09 -36.79 29.32
CA LEU A 1065 17.35 -37.41 28.24
C LEU A 1065 18.33 -37.99 27.21
N ASP A 1066 18.08 -39.23 26.77
CA ASP A 1066 18.83 -39.81 25.66
C ASP A 1066 18.59 -39.00 24.38
N PRO A 1067 19.63 -38.35 23.81
CA PRO A 1067 19.47 -37.57 22.60
C PRO A 1067 19.04 -38.42 21.41
N ASP A 1068 19.40 -39.71 21.36
CA ASP A 1068 19.03 -40.59 20.26
C ASP A 1068 17.51 -40.81 20.21
N ALA A 1069 16.89 -41.04 21.38
CA ALA A 1069 15.43 -41.15 21.50
C ALA A 1069 14.72 -39.88 21.02
N LEU A 1070 15.27 -38.70 21.34
CA LEU A 1070 14.74 -37.42 20.86
C LEU A 1070 14.87 -37.31 19.33
N VAL A 1071 16.05 -37.52 18.75
CA VAL A 1071 16.25 -37.43 17.29
C VAL A 1071 15.33 -38.39 16.54
N ARG A 1072 15.11 -39.60 17.06
CA ARG A 1072 14.15 -40.55 16.47
C ARG A 1072 12.72 -40.04 16.51
N LYS A 1073 12.30 -39.51 17.65
CA LYS A 1073 10.96 -38.91 17.80
C LYS A 1073 10.78 -37.74 16.83
N LEU A 1074 11.80 -36.88 16.67
CA LEU A 1074 11.78 -35.74 15.75
C LEU A 1074 11.68 -36.18 14.29
N ALA A 1075 12.54 -37.12 13.87
CA ALA A 1075 12.52 -37.66 12.51
C ALA A 1075 11.18 -38.35 12.18
N ALA A 1076 10.60 -39.07 13.12
CA ALA A 1076 9.28 -39.70 12.98
C ALA A 1076 8.11 -38.71 13.08
N SER A 1077 8.34 -37.48 13.54
CA SER A 1077 7.32 -36.42 13.70
C SER A 1077 7.48 -35.30 12.65
N HIS A 1078 8.15 -35.58 11.53
CA HIS A 1078 8.36 -34.64 10.42
C HIS A 1078 9.12 -33.35 10.82
N VAL A 1079 10.00 -33.44 11.81
CA VAL A 1079 10.92 -32.36 12.17
C VAL A 1079 12.26 -32.58 11.45
N MET A 1080 12.72 -31.59 10.71
CA MET A 1080 13.94 -31.67 9.91
C MET A 1080 15.19 -31.59 10.79
N VAL A 1081 15.82 -32.72 11.07
CA VAL A 1081 17.07 -32.80 11.84
C VAL A 1081 18.31 -32.84 10.93
N SER A 1082 18.12 -33.05 9.63
CA SER A 1082 19.17 -32.97 8.61
C SER A 1082 18.61 -32.36 7.33
N PHE A 1083 19.27 -31.34 6.80
CA PHE A 1083 18.92 -30.76 5.51
C PHE A 1083 19.32 -31.70 4.36
N PHE A 1084 18.46 -31.82 3.36
CA PHE A 1084 18.72 -32.49 2.09
C PHE A 1084 18.07 -31.72 0.93
N ASN A 1085 18.70 -31.71 -0.22
CA ASN A 1085 18.24 -31.03 -1.43
C ASN A 1085 16.95 -31.66 -1.99
N ASP A 1086 16.81 -32.96 -1.84
CA ASP A 1086 15.90 -33.82 -2.57
C ASP A 1086 14.87 -34.53 -1.67
N LEU A 1087 14.74 -34.11 -0.41
CA LEU A 1087 13.74 -34.64 0.53
C LEU A 1087 12.72 -33.59 0.95
N ASP A 1088 11.45 -34.00 0.94
CA ASP A 1088 10.37 -33.30 1.61
C ASP A 1088 10.14 -33.93 2.98
N VAL A 1089 10.48 -33.21 4.05
CA VAL A 1089 10.36 -33.71 5.43
C VAL A 1089 8.90 -33.98 5.84
N THR A 1090 7.94 -33.40 5.12
CA THR A 1090 6.50 -33.55 5.42
C THR A 1090 5.90 -34.84 4.90
N SER A 1091 6.66 -35.60 4.10
CA SER A 1091 6.20 -36.87 3.53
C SER A 1091 6.05 -37.95 4.60
N ASP A 1092 4.99 -38.75 4.49
CA ASP A 1092 4.74 -39.97 5.28
C ASP A 1092 5.58 -41.18 4.82
N ASP A 1093 6.43 -41.01 3.81
CA ASP A 1093 7.31 -42.07 3.35
C ASP A 1093 8.31 -42.46 4.47
N PRO A 1094 8.32 -43.73 4.94
CA PRO A 1094 9.21 -44.16 6.02
C PRO A 1094 10.70 -44.01 5.69
N ARG A 1095 11.06 -43.91 4.40
CA ARG A 1095 12.43 -43.65 3.95
C ARG A 1095 12.90 -42.25 4.36
N VAL A 1096 11.99 -41.27 4.45
CA VAL A 1096 12.32 -39.89 4.85
C VAL A 1096 12.73 -39.83 6.32
N ALA A 1097 11.95 -40.43 7.23
CA ALA A 1097 12.32 -40.48 8.65
C ALA A 1097 13.66 -41.20 8.88
N ALA A 1098 13.88 -42.32 8.17
CA ALA A 1098 15.15 -43.03 8.23
C ALA A 1098 16.33 -42.16 7.72
N ALA A 1099 16.16 -41.48 6.59
CA ALA A 1099 17.18 -40.59 6.02
C ALA A 1099 17.48 -39.39 6.93
N GLN A 1100 16.46 -38.76 7.52
CA GLN A 1100 16.61 -37.67 8.49
C GLN A 1100 17.49 -38.11 9.67
N TYR A 1101 17.17 -39.25 10.28
CA TYR A 1101 17.97 -39.78 11.38
C TYR A 1101 19.40 -40.13 10.95
N PHE A 1102 19.57 -40.93 9.90
CA PHE A 1102 20.91 -41.36 9.46
C PHE A 1102 21.76 -40.19 8.93
N GLY A 1103 21.13 -39.09 8.51
CA GLY A 1103 21.77 -37.80 8.25
C GLY A 1103 22.48 -37.19 9.45
N THR A 1104 22.03 -37.48 10.68
CA THR A 1104 22.73 -37.11 11.92
C THR A 1104 23.87 -38.07 12.29
N LYS A 1105 23.94 -39.24 11.63
CA LYS A 1105 24.87 -40.33 11.99
C LYS A 1105 26.00 -40.52 10.98
N GLY A 1106 26.17 -39.65 10.00
CA GLY A 1106 27.30 -39.73 9.07
C GLY A 1106 27.11 -40.62 7.85
N PHE A 1107 25.89 -41.10 7.60
CA PHE A 1107 25.61 -42.00 6.46
C PHE A 1107 25.55 -41.27 5.10
N PHE A 1108 25.59 -39.93 5.12
CA PHE A 1108 25.56 -39.10 3.94
C PHE A 1108 26.72 -38.11 3.98
N ALA A 1109 27.48 -38.04 2.89
CA ALA A 1109 28.60 -37.10 2.74
C ALA A 1109 28.21 -35.76 2.12
N SER A 1110 27.01 -35.65 1.54
CA SER A 1110 26.50 -34.45 0.87
C SER A 1110 25.06 -34.14 1.31
N TYR A 1111 24.47 -33.10 0.71
CA TYR A 1111 23.05 -32.77 0.87
C TYR A 1111 22.12 -33.57 -0.05
N ASP A 1112 22.61 -34.53 -0.85
CA ASP A 1112 21.75 -35.33 -1.72
C ASP A 1112 21.52 -36.72 -1.11
N ALA A 1113 20.27 -37.04 -0.76
CA ALA A 1113 19.92 -38.34 -0.18
C ALA A 1113 19.81 -39.44 -1.25
N LYS A 1114 19.26 -39.08 -2.42
CA LYS A 1114 19.04 -39.94 -3.61
C LYS A 1114 18.40 -41.29 -3.25
N LEU A 1115 17.26 -41.24 -2.56
CA LEU A 1115 16.65 -42.44 -1.96
C LEU A 1115 16.23 -43.51 -2.98
N ASP A 1116 15.91 -43.11 -4.21
CA ASP A 1116 15.54 -44.03 -5.29
C ASP A 1116 16.74 -44.58 -6.06
N ALA A 1117 17.95 -44.03 -5.85
CA ALA A 1117 19.15 -44.53 -6.51
C ALA A 1117 19.52 -45.93 -6.00
N PRO A 1118 20.08 -46.79 -6.87
CA PRO A 1118 20.63 -48.08 -6.46
C PRO A 1118 21.76 -47.87 -5.45
N LEU A 1119 21.82 -48.75 -4.44
CA LEU A 1119 22.92 -48.77 -3.48
C LEU A 1119 24.09 -49.54 -4.08
N SER A 1120 25.30 -48.96 -4.11
CA SER A 1120 26.50 -49.68 -4.56
C SER A 1120 27.05 -50.60 -3.46
N ALA A 1121 27.72 -51.68 -3.85
CA ALA A 1121 28.33 -52.61 -2.89
C ALA A 1121 29.39 -51.93 -2.00
N SER A 1122 30.09 -50.91 -2.52
CA SER A 1122 31.04 -50.11 -1.73
C SER A 1122 30.35 -49.32 -0.62
N VAL A 1123 29.24 -48.65 -0.92
CA VAL A 1123 28.49 -47.84 0.05
C VAL A 1123 27.77 -48.74 1.06
N GLU A 1124 27.19 -49.85 0.61
CA GLU A 1124 26.56 -50.85 1.49
C GLU A 1124 27.53 -51.35 2.58
N ALA A 1125 28.75 -51.72 2.20
CA ALA A 1125 29.76 -52.21 3.14
C ALA A 1125 30.16 -51.15 4.19
N VAL A 1126 30.25 -49.87 3.78
CA VAL A 1126 30.55 -48.76 4.70
C VAL A 1126 29.38 -48.48 5.62
N TRP A 1127 28.14 -48.47 5.09
CA TRP A 1127 26.93 -48.28 5.88
C TRP A 1127 26.72 -49.38 6.91
N GLN A 1128 26.94 -50.65 6.55
CA GLN A 1128 26.81 -51.76 7.48
C GLN A 1128 27.82 -51.65 8.64
N ARG A 1129 29.07 -51.29 8.34
CA ARG A 1129 30.09 -51.01 9.36
C ARG A 1129 29.68 -49.86 10.27
N GLY A 1130 29.19 -48.75 9.70
CA GLY A 1130 28.68 -47.61 10.45
C GLY A 1130 27.49 -47.97 11.35
N LEU A 1131 26.60 -48.84 10.89
CA LEU A 1131 25.47 -49.34 11.68
C LEU A 1131 25.95 -50.18 12.87
N ASP A 1132 26.96 -51.03 12.68
CA ASP A 1132 27.53 -51.83 13.76
C ASP A 1132 28.27 -50.94 14.78
N GLU A 1133 29.02 -49.94 14.31
CA GLU A 1133 29.64 -48.94 15.19
C GLU A 1133 28.60 -48.13 15.97
N LEU A 1134 27.48 -47.75 15.34
CA LEU A 1134 26.35 -47.07 15.97
C LEU A 1134 25.72 -47.93 17.07
N LYS A 1135 25.41 -49.20 16.79
CA LYS A 1135 24.83 -50.14 17.77
C LYS A 1135 25.74 -50.38 18.98
N ASN A 1136 27.05 -50.26 18.79
CA ASN A 1136 28.05 -50.44 19.83
C ASN A 1136 28.44 -49.12 20.54
N GLY A 1137 27.83 -47.98 20.19
CA GLY A 1137 28.15 -46.67 20.77
C GLY A 1137 29.55 -46.14 20.42
N LYS A 1138 30.15 -46.61 19.31
CA LYS A 1138 31.51 -46.27 18.87
C LYS A 1138 31.55 -45.41 17.61
N LEU A 1139 30.39 -45.02 17.08
CA LEU A 1139 30.28 -44.30 15.82
C LEU A 1139 30.95 -42.91 15.90
N ASP A 1140 31.81 -42.62 14.94
CA ASP A 1140 32.26 -41.27 14.59
C ASP A 1140 31.58 -40.87 13.27
N PRO A 1141 30.60 -39.94 13.29
CA PRO A 1141 29.85 -39.55 12.10
C PRO A 1141 30.70 -38.90 11.00
N ILE A 1142 31.72 -38.12 11.36
CA ILE A 1142 32.56 -37.45 10.37
C ILE A 1142 33.48 -38.47 9.69
N LYS A 1143 34.03 -39.40 10.47
CA LYS A 1143 34.81 -40.51 9.92
C LYS A 1143 33.97 -41.37 8.99
N LEU A 1144 32.73 -41.69 9.37
CA LEU A 1144 31.81 -42.44 8.52
C LEU A 1144 31.49 -41.67 7.23
N ALA A 1145 31.16 -40.39 7.31
CA ALA A 1145 30.80 -39.58 6.14
C ALA A 1145 31.96 -39.46 5.14
N ASN A 1146 33.20 -39.31 5.61
CA ASN A 1146 34.39 -39.37 4.75
C ASN A 1146 34.53 -40.73 4.05
N ALA A 1147 34.30 -41.83 4.77
CA ALA A 1147 34.32 -43.18 4.18
C ALA A 1147 33.19 -43.38 3.17
N VAL A 1148 32.00 -42.81 3.41
CA VAL A 1148 30.88 -42.81 2.46
C VAL A 1148 31.26 -42.04 1.20
N LEU A 1149 31.86 -40.85 1.30
CA LEU A 1149 32.30 -40.08 0.13
C LEU A 1149 33.27 -40.88 -0.73
N ALA A 1150 34.26 -41.52 -0.11
CA ALA A 1150 35.23 -42.38 -0.79
C ALA A 1150 34.56 -43.60 -1.45
N ALA A 1151 33.54 -44.17 -0.81
CA ALA A 1151 32.78 -45.29 -1.34
C ALA A 1151 31.86 -44.90 -2.51
N GLU A 1152 31.30 -43.69 -2.50
CA GLU A 1152 30.43 -43.17 -3.57
C GLU A 1152 31.19 -42.93 -4.88
N VAL A 1153 32.48 -42.63 -4.82
CA VAL A 1153 33.34 -42.47 -6.02
C VAL A 1153 34.01 -43.77 -6.47
N ALA A 1154 33.95 -44.84 -5.66
CA ALA A 1154 34.58 -46.11 -5.98
C ALA A 1154 33.76 -46.90 -7.01
N THR A 1155 34.41 -47.40 -8.06
CA THR A 1155 33.78 -48.31 -9.03
C THR A 1155 33.43 -49.63 -8.34
N SER A 1156 32.13 -49.90 -8.15
CA SER A 1156 31.63 -51.15 -7.57
C SER A 1156 30.26 -51.49 -8.17
N PRO A 1157 29.86 -52.78 -8.21
CA PRO A 1157 28.56 -53.17 -8.74
C PRO A 1157 27.42 -52.60 -7.90
N GLU A 1158 26.31 -52.29 -8.57
CA GLU A 1158 25.06 -51.93 -7.91
C GLU A 1158 24.40 -53.16 -7.28
N THR A 1159 23.85 -52.99 -6.09
CA THR A 1159 23.04 -54.00 -5.41
C THR A 1159 21.60 -53.96 -5.94
N LYS A 1160 20.79 -54.97 -5.60
CA LYS A 1160 19.36 -54.98 -5.94
C LYS A 1160 18.52 -54.04 -5.06
N GLN A 1161 19.11 -53.40 -4.05
CA GLN A 1161 18.41 -52.55 -3.09
C GLN A 1161 18.64 -51.07 -3.43
N THR A 1162 17.63 -50.23 -3.24
CA THR A 1162 17.79 -48.78 -3.30
C THR A 1162 18.39 -48.24 -2.00
N LYS A 1163 19.04 -47.07 -2.05
CA LYS A 1163 19.55 -46.39 -0.85
C LYS A 1163 18.46 -46.24 0.23
N GLY A 1164 17.26 -45.79 -0.16
CA GLY A 1164 16.12 -45.63 0.75
C GLY A 1164 15.64 -46.95 1.37
N GLY A 1165 15.59 -48.02 0.57
CA GLY A 1165 15.23 -49.36 1.06
C GLY A 1165 16.20 -49.87 2.12
N ALA A 1166 17.51 -49.65 1.92
CA ALA A 1166 18.54 -50.02 2.87
C ALA A 1166 18.43 -49.25 4.18
N LEU A 1167 18.24 -47.93 4.11
CA LEU A 1167 18.04 -47.08 5.29
C LEU A 1167 16.85 -47.54 6.14
N VAL A 1168 15.72 -47.88 5.52
CA VAL A 1168 14.55 -48.39 6.25
C VAL A 1168 14.83 -49.74 6.93
N ALA A 1169 15.55 -50.64 6.26
CA ALA A 1169 15.95 -51.92 6.86
C ALA A 1169 16.87 -51.70 8.07
N MET A 1170 17.87 -50.82 7.95
CA MET A 1170 18.76 -50.45 9.05
C MET A 1170 18.00 -49.80 10.20
N TRP A 1171 17.10 -48.86 9.90
CA TRP A 1171 16.24 -48.17 10.86
C TRP A 1171 15.42 -49.14 11.71
N LYS A 1172 14.75 -50.10 11.05
CA LYS A 1172 13.97 -51.16 11.73
C LYS A 1172 14.82 -52.10 12.59
N SER A 1173 16.12 -52.23 12.27
CA SER A 1173 17.04 -53.07 13.04
C SER A 1173 17.56 -52.41 14.33
N LEU A 1174 17.34 -51.11 14.49
CA LEU A 1174 17.64 -50.40 15.73
C LEU A 1174 16.49 -50.71 16.70
N LYS A 1175 16.82 -51.18 17.91
CA LYS A 1175 15.79 -51.55 18.91
C LYS A 1175 14.87 -50.36 19.16
N ALA A 1176 13.55 -50.59 19.14
CA ALA A 1176 12.62 -49.65 19.75
C ALA A 1176 12.96 -49.60 21.24
N GLN A 1177 13.36 -48.42 21.73
CA GLN A 1177 13.55 -48.18 23.16
C GLN A 1177 12.24 -47.71 23.78
#